data_AF-A0A811QVB9-F1
#
_entry.id   AF-A0A811QVB9-F1
#
_cell.length_a   1.000
_cell.length_b   1.000
_cell.length_c   1.000
_cell.angle_alpha   90.00
_cell.angle_beta   90.00
_cell.angle_gamma   90.00
#
_symmetry.space_group_name_H-M   'P 1'
#
loop_
_entity.id
_entity.type
_entity.pdbx_description
1 polymer ?
#
loop_
_entity_poly.entity_id
_entity_poly.type
_entity_poly.pdbx_seq_one_letter_code
_entity_poly.pdbx_strand_id
1 'polypeptide(L)'
;MAVLLRPAAIAGGRQVWPVAEDEEGAREAEAASQRLVEAVARGDAREAGELLAAGRADVNYAGVVWLRTRRVAEAEPREGAATEARAVHEEIRADVSPLFLAAGNWDVALVRALLAKGADVNGKVFRGYPTTAAAREGCAEVAELLVRAGASQPACEEAVVEAALQGQAALAAIFMRSDLVRPRVAVHALVSAAARGFVDVVDTLIKCGADPNATARVLLRSLKPSLHANVDCTALFAAIVSRQVAVVRHLLQAGVKRDTKVRLGAWSWDASTGEELRVGAGLAEPYDAVWCAVEYYESTGSILRMLLRSGYTSTATHLGRTLLHHAILCGSAGAVQTLLASGADPEAPVKTSRSNRPRPVHLASRLGQPEILRMLVDRGCDVNARAEAGDTAAILCSRHKREDCLGVLVSAGADVALLNSAGDSPASVASSGGWKTRFERAVLGAIRSGTIPRSSDRNVFSPLMFGALCGDATAMEVLLAQSGVDVDEQDLDGCSPIMAAAKMGNVEAFRALVFAGANVKLSNKRGETAIGLAQQSKKRDLFELVMLEFALEKGMPGGFYALHCASRHGDTAAVRHLASTGCDVNIPDGDGYTPLMLAAREGHVGVCELLISYGARCDLRTPRGETALSLARAALATAGFSKTEDVIMDELGRQVVLQGAHVRKHTKGGRGRPHGKSLRMIAAAGVLRWGGSSRRNVICREAEVGGSSAFQRHRQRKGDACEPGLFRVVTATGREVHFMCQGGEEAAELWVRGIRAVTRAAFGQRGKE
;
A
#
# COMPACT_ATOMS: atom_id res chain seq x y z
N MET A 1 -9.10 -45.98 -53.38
CA MET A 1 -8.77 -46.82 -54.55
C MET A 1 -7.32 -46.60 -54.91
N ALA A 2 -6.60 -47.70 -55.08
CA ALA A 2 -5.16 -47.83 -55.14
C ALA A 2 -4.51 -47.15 -56.35
N VAL A 3 -3.35 -46.51 -56.14
CA VAL A 3 -2.24 -46.50 -57.10
C VAL A 3 -0.94 -46.58 -56.30
N LEU A 4 -0.35 -47.79 -56.30
CA LEU A 4 1.00 -48.08 -55.83
C LEU A 4 2.02 -47.35 -56.72
N LEU A 5 2.76 -46.40 -56.15
CA LEU A 5 4.02 -45.93 -56.71
C LEU A 5 5.16 -46.61 -55.96
N ARG A 6 5.70 -47.68 -56.56
CA ARG A 6 7.00 -48.26 -56.20
C ARG A 6 8.10 -47.23 -56.52
N PRO A 7 9.05 -46.95 -55.62
CA PRO A 7 10.31 -46.30 -56.01
C PRO A 7 11.27 -47.31 -56.64
N ALA A 8 12.04 -46.81 -57.59
CA ALA A 8 12.93 -47.54 -58.47
C ALA A 8 14.15 -48.18 -57.78
N ALA A 9 14.67 -49.20 -58.46
CA ALA A 9 15.83 -50.02 -58.10
C ALA A 9 17.11 -49.23 -57.80
N ILE A 10 17.84 -49.66 -56.77
CA ILE A 10 19.27 -49.44 -56.62
C ILE A 10 19.98 -50.77 -56.89
N ALA A 11 20.92 -50.74 -57.83
CA ALA A 11 21.72 -51.88 -58.25
C ALA A 11 22.84 -52.19 -57.23
N GLY A 12 22.99 -53.47 -56.89
CA GLY A 12 24.21 -54.04 -56.31
C GLY A 12 24.12 -54.46 -54.83
N GLY A 13 23.64 -55.69 -54.56
CA GLY A 13 23.87 -56.38 -53.28
C GLY A 13 22.67 -57.16 -52.74
N ARG A 14 22.60 -58.47 -53.06
CA ARG A 14 21.72 -59.54 -52.52
C ARG A 14 20.31 -59.13 -52.04
N GLN A 15 19.35 -59.28 -52.95
CA GLN A 15 17.92 -59.37 -52.63
C GLN A 15 17.67 -60.70 -51.88
N VAL A 16 17.24 -60.65 -50.63
CA VAL A 16 16.93 -61.83 -49.79
C VAL A 16 15.45 -61.74 -49.37
N TRP A 17 14.54 -62.02 -50.30
CA TRP A 17 13.13 -62.24 -49.98
C TRP A 17 12.61 -63.45 -50.75
N PRO A 18 11.83 -64.36 -50.14
CA PRO A 18 11.11 -65.37 -50.91
C PRO A 18 10.03 -64.64 -51.72
N VAL A 19 10.10 -64.72 -53.05
CA VAL A 19 8.98 -64.33 -53.90
C VAL A 19 7.85 -65.32 -53.61
N ALA A 20 6.79 -64.90 -52.92
CA ALA A 20 5.62 -65.74 -52.73
C ALA A 20 5.01 -66.04 -54.12
N GLU A 21 4.84 -67.32 -54.44
CA GLU A 21 4.33 -67.77 -55.74
C GLU A 21 2.78 -67.64 -55.82
N ASP A 22 2.10 -67.44 -54.67
CA ASP A 22 0.64 -67.32 -54.52
C ASP A 22 0.19 -66.34 -53.40
N GLU A 23 -1.11 -66.00 -53.36
CA GLU A 23 -1.69 -65.07 -52.35
C GLU A 23 -1.61 -65.61 -50.92
N GLU A 24 -1.61 -66.93 -50.74
CA GLU A 24 -1.56 -67.58 -49.42
C GLU A 24 -0.16 -67.52 -48.82
N GLY A 25 0.88 -67.82 -49.61
CA GLY A 25 2.27 -67.63 -49.21
C GLY A 25 2.64 -66.17 -48.92
N ALA A 26 2.00 -65.21 -49.60
CA ALA A 26 2.17 -63.79 -49.31
C ALA A 26 1.60 -63.41 -47.93
N ARG A 27 0.40 -63.92 -47.57
CA ARG A 27 -0.20 -63.69 -46.23
C ARG A 27 0.59 -64.38 -45.12
N GLU A 28 1.10 -65.59 -45.36
CA GLU A 28 1.94 -66.29 -44.39
C GLU A 28 3.26 -65.57 -44.14
N ALA A 29 3.90 -65.06 -45.19
CA ALA A 29 5.13 -64.30 -45.08
C ALA A 29 4.91 -62.95 -44.38
N GLU A 30 3.81 -62.26 -44.65
CA GLU A 30 3.42 -61.05 -43.93
C GLU A 30 3.13 -61.33 -42.45
N ALA A 31 2.39 -62.39 -42.13
CA ALA A 31 2.12 -62.81 -40.75
C ALA A 31 3.42 -63.20 -40.01
N ALA A 32 4.35 -63.90 -40.66
CA ALA A 32 5.66 -64.22 -40.10
C ALA A 32 6.51 -62.96 -39.85
N SER A 33 6.40 -61.96 -40.74
CA SER A 33 7.09 -60.67 -40.61
C SER A 33 6.53 -59.82 -39.46
N GLN A 34 5.21 -59.74 -39.32
CA GLN A 34 4.57 -59.08 -38.18
C GLN A 34 4.91 -59.80 -36.86
N ARG A 35 4.91 -61.14 -36.84
CA ARG A 35 5.32 -61.93 -35.66
C ARG A 35 6.78 -61.68 -35.29
N LEU A 36 7.67 -61.50 -36.27
CA LEU A 36 9.06 -61.14 -36.02
C LEU A 36 9.14 -59.76 -35.34
N VAL A 37 8.47 -58.73 -35.86
CA VAL A 37 8.44 -57.40 -35.25
C VAL A 37 7.92 -57.46 -33.81
N GLU A 38 6.84 -58.20 -33.58
CA GLU A 38 6.27 -58.38 -32.24
C GLU A 38 7.18 -59.15 -31.28
N ALA A 39 7.87 -60.19 -31.75
CA ALA A 39 8.83 -60.95 -30.95
C ALA A 39 10.00 -60.05 -30.52
N VAL A 40 10.55 -59.24 -31.44
CA VAL A 40 11.59 -58.26 -31.12
C VAL A 40 11.09 -57.20 -30.15
N ALA A 41 9.86 -56.69 -30.33
CA ALA A 41 9.26 -55.71 -29.44
C ALA A 41 9.09 -56.23 -28.00
N ARG A 42 8.76 -57.52 -27.84
CA ARG A 42 8.67 -58.19 -26.52
C ARG A 42 10.04 -58.54 -25.91
N GLY A 43 11.12 -58.45 -26.68
CA GLY A 43 12.45 -58.91 -26.28
C GLY A 43 12.61 -60.44 -26.29
N ASP A 44 11.78 -61.17 -27.03
CA ASP A 44 11.89 -62.62 -27.18
C ASP A 44 12.93 -62.97 -28.25
N ALA A 45 14.20 -62.94 -27.84
CA ALA A 45 15.33 -63.26 -28.71
C ALA A 45 15.28 -64.70 -29.27
N ARG A 46 14.60 -65.63 -28.59
CA ARG A 46 14.46 -67.02 -29.04
C ARG A 46 13.47 -67.12 -30.19
N GLU A 47 12.26 -66.58 -30.02
CA GLU A 47 11.24 -66.56 -31.09
C GLU A 47 11.76 -65.76 -32.30
N ALA A 48 12.40 -64.61 -32.07
CA ALA A 48 13.01 -63.83 -33.15
C ALA A 48 14.12 -64.62 -33.87
N GLY A 49 14.98 -65.32 -33.14
CA GLY A 49 16.03 -66.17 -33.71
C GLY A 49 15.48 -67.33 -34.55
N GLU A 50 14.41 -67.99 -34.09
CA GLU A 50 13.73 -69.07 -34.81
C GLU A 50 13.10 -68.56 -36.12
N LEU A 51 12.44 -67.40 -36.09
CA LEU A 51 11.84 -66.77 -37.27
C LEU A 51 12.90 -66.33 -38.30
N LEU A 52 14.06 -65.83 -37.84
CA LEU A 52 15.20 -65.48 -38.69
C LEU A 52 15.90 -66.70 -39.29
N ALA A 53 15.98 -67.80 -38.54
CA ALA A 53 16.54 -69.06 -39.02
C ALA A 53 15.62 -69.72 -40.07
N ALA A 54 14.30 -69.63 -39.89
CA ALA A 54 13.30 -70.14 -40.82
C ALA A 54 13.28 -69.41 -42.17
N GLY A 55 13.78 -68.17 -42.25
CA GLY A 55 13.98 -67.42 -43.50
C GLY A 55 12.69 -66.99 -44.21
N ARG A 56 11.54 -67.01 -43.50
CA ARG A 56 10.20 -66.69 -44.04
C ARG A 56 9.70 -65.28 -43.68
N ALA A 57 10.41 -64.54 -42.84
CA ALA A 57 10.02 -63.23 -42.32
C ALA A 57 10.90 -62.11 -42.89
N ASP A 58 10.29 -61.00 -43.32
CA ASP A 58 10.97 -59.88 -43.96
C ASP A 58 11.59 -59.04 -42.87
N VAL A 59 12.91 -59.05 -42.83
CA VAL A 59 13.70 -58.31 -41.84
C VAL A 59 13.54 -56.79 -41.99
N ASN A 60 12.98 -56.31 -43.11
CA ASN A 60 12.70 -54.92 -43.41
C ASN A 60 11.21 -54.56 -43.32
N TYR A 61 10.35 -55.52 -42.96
CA TYR A 61 8.92 -55.26 -42.76
C TYR A 61 8.70 -54.21 -41.67
N ALA A 62 7.89 -53.19 -41.97
CA ALA A 62 7.46 -52.21 -40.99
C ALA A 62 6.10 -52.63 -40.42
N GLY A 63 6.11 -53.12 -39.18
CA GLY A 63 4.92 -53.62 -38.49
C GLY A 63 4.48 -52.72 -37.35
N VAL A 64 3.17 -52.69 -37.07
CA VAL A 64 2.60 -51.87 -35.99
C VAL A 64 2.88 -52.54 -34.63
N VAL A 65 3.59 -51.87 -33.73
CA VAL A 65 3.74 -52.29 -32.33
C VAL A 65 3.60 -51.12 -31.36
N TRP A 66 3.40 -51.44 -30.08
CA TRP A 66 3.54 -50.48 -29.00
C TRP A 66 5.03 -50.28 -28.68
N LEU A 67 5.55 -49.14 -29.12
CA LEU A 67 6.92 -48.73 -28.86
C LEU A 67 6.99 -47.93 -27.56
N ARG A 68 7.75 -48.43 -26.60
CA ARG A 68 8.16 -47.68 -25.41
C ARG A 68 9.48 -46.99 -25.70
N THR A 69 9.48 -45.67 -25.78
CA THR A 69 10.66 -44.89 -26.18
C THR A 69 11.05 -43.84 -25.14
N ARG A 70 12.35 -43.70 -24.89
CA ARG A 70 12.89 -42.69 -23.98
C ARG A 70 12.89 -41.30 -24.61
N ARG A 71 12.29 -40.32 -23.93
CA ARG A 71 12.30 -38.90 -24.32
C ARG A 71 12.81 -38.06 -23.16
N VAL A 72 13.76 -37.16 -23.41
CA VAL A 72 14.06 -36.10 -22.44
C VAL A 72 13.02 -35.00 -22.55
N ALA A 73 12.11 -34.96 -21.58
CA ALA A 73 11.17 -33.87 -21.41
C ALA A 73 11.84 -32.73 -20.63
N GLU A 74 11.71 -31.52 -21.14
CA GLU A 74 12.03 -30.32 -20.36
C GLU A 74 10.93 -30.12 -19.32
N ALA A 75 11.31 -30.01 -18.05
CA ALA A 75 10.41 -29.60 -17.00
C ALA A 75 9.83 -28.21 -17.30
N GLU A 76 8.69 -27.89 -16.69
CA GLU A 76 8.14 -26.55 -16.81
C GLU A 76 9.15 -25.50 -16.33
N PRO A 77 9.38 -24.42 -17.11
CA PRO A 77 10.36 -23.41 -16.74
C PRO A 77 9.97 -22.76 -15.41
N ARG A 78 10.88 -22.81 -14.42
CA ARG A 78 10.73 -22.12 -13.14
C ARG A 78 11.41 -20.76 -13.19
N GLU A 79 10.92 -19.81 -12.41
CA GLU A 79 11.51 -18.48 -12.34
C GLU A 79 12.93 -18.55 -11.75
N GLY A 80 13.91 -17.99 -12.47
CA GLY A 80 15.30 -17.89 -12.03
C GLY A 80 16.11 -19.18 -12.01
N ALA A 81 15.50 -20.36 -12.21
CA ALA A 81 16.17 -21.66 -12.17
C ALA A 81 16.57 -22.18 -13.57
N ALA A 82 17.57 -23.04 -13.61
CA ALA A 82 17.98 -23.75 -14.82
C ALA A 82 16.85 -24.62 -15.37
N THR A 83 16.78 -24.74 -16.70
CA THR A 83 15.86 -25.70 -17.34
C THR A 83 16.29 -27.12 -16.97
N GLU A 84 15.44 -27.83 -16.22
CA GLU A 84 15.68 -29.22 -15.88
C GLU A 84 15.23 -30.13 -17.03
N ALA A 85 16.12 -31.03 -17.45
CA ALA A 85 15.84 -32.04 -18.45
C ALA A 85 15.66 -33.39 -17.76
N ARG A 86 14.51 -34.04 -17.91
CA ARG A 86 14.18 -35.33 -17.25
C ARG A 86 13.84 -36.39 -18.28
N ALA A 87 14.38 -37.59 -18.11
CA ALA A 87 14.02 -38.72 -18.95
C ALA A 87 12.62 -39.23 -18.58
N VAL A 88 11.73 -39.29 -19.56
CA VAL A 88 10.36 -39.81 -19.48
C VAL A 88 10.21 -40.87 -20.56
N HIS A 89 9.43 -41.92 -20.30
CA HIS A 89 9.10 -42.91 -21.32
C HIS A 89 7.71 -42.60 -21.88
N GLU A 90 7.59 -42.69 -23.19
CA GLU A 90 6.34 -42.51 -23.92
C GLU A 90 5.99 -43.85 -24.62
N GLU A 91 4.74 -44.27 -24.52
CA GLU A 91 4.23 -45.45 -25.23
C GLU A 91 3.39 -45.00 -26.42
N ILE A 92 3.81 -45.41 -27.61
CA ILE A 92 3.21 -44.97 -28.88
C ILE A 92 3.01 -46.18 -29.77
N ARG A 93 1.85 -46.23 -30.41
CA ARG A 93 1.58 -47.21 -31.47
C ARG A 93 2.18 -46.69 -32.78
N ALA A 94 3.18 -47.37 -33.32
CA ALA A 94 3.91 -46.94 -34.51
C ALA A 94 4.38 -48.12 -35.37
N ASP A 95 4.50 -47.87 -36.67
CA ASP A 95 5.14 -48.79 -37.62
C ASP A 95 6.66 -48.73 -37.46
N VAL A 96 7.27 -49.85 -37.13
CA VAL A 96 8.71 -49.97 -36.88
C VAL A 96 9.29 -51.25 -37.48
N SER A 97 10.57 -51.22 -37.84
CA SER A 97 11.28 -52.40 -38.33
C SER A 97 11.89 -53.23 -37.20
N PRO A 98 12.13 -54.53 -37.40
CA PRO A 98 12.84 -55.38 -36.43
C PRO A 98 14.20 -54.81 -36.03
N LEU A 99 14.95 -54.24 -36.99
CA LEU A 99 16.27 -53.64 -36.72
C LEU A 99 16.15 -52.37 -35.87
N PHE A 100 15.15 -51.53 -36.09
CA PHE A 100 14.90 -50.35 -35.27
C PHE A 100 14.61 -50.72 -33.81
N LEU A 101 13.78 -51.75 -33.59
CA LEU A 101 13.45 -52.24 -32.25
C LEU A 101 14.65 -52.90 -31.56
N ALA A 102 15.37 -53.78 -32.27
CA ALA A 102 16.56 -54.45 -31.74
C ALA A 102 17.64 -53.44 -31.33
N ALA A 103 17.80 -52.36 -32.12
CA ALA A 103 18.72 -51.28 -31.82
C ALA A 103 18.34 -50.50 -30.54
N GLY A 104 17.04 -50.33 -30.28
CA GLY A 104 16.53 -49.71 -29.05
C GLY A 104 16.63 -50.61 -27.81
N ASN A 105 16.47 -51.92 -27.97
CA ASN A 105 16.46 -52.90 -26.87
C ASN A 105 17.87 -53.31 -26.38
N TRP A 106 18.92 -52.73 -26.96
CA TRP A 106 20.34 -53.05 -26.67
C TRP A 106 20.72 -54.49 -27.04
N ASP A 107 19.97 -55.15 -27.94
CA ASP A 107 20.22 -56.52 -28.34
C ASP A 107 21.25 -56.59 -29.48
N VAL A 108 22.53 -56.55 -29.09
CA VAL A 108 23.66 -56.60 -30.01
C VAL A 108 23.66 -57.88 -30.85
N ALA A 109 23.27 -59.02 -30.28
CA ALA A 109 23.28 -60.31 -30.95
C ALA A 109 22.22 -60.35 -32.06
N LEU A 110 21.01 -59.88 -31.74
CA LEU A 110 19.92 -59.80 -32.70
C LEU A 110 20.18 -58.75 -33.79
N VAL A 111 20.77 -57.59 -33.44
CA VAL A 111 21.21 -56.60 -34.44
C VAL A 111 22.19 -57.23 -35.43
N ARG A 112 23.20 -57.98 -34.98
CA ARG A 112 24.13 -58.68 -35.88
C ARG A 112 23.42 -59.73 -36.75
N ALA A 113 22.49 -60.49 -36.17
CA ALA A 113 21.73 -61.50 -36.90
C ALA A 113 20.85 -60.88 -38.01
N LEU A 114 20.17 -59.76 -37.70
CA LEU A 114 19.34 -59.01 -38.64
C LEU A 114 20.19 -58.40 -39.78
N LEU A 115 21.32 -57.78 -39.45
CA LEU A 115 22.25 -57.24 -40.45
C LEU A 115 22.82 -58.32 -41.36
N ALA A 116 23.17 -59.49 -40.82
CA ALA A 116 23.64 -60.63 -41.60
C ALA A 116 22.57 -61.17 -42.59
N LYS A 117 21.28 -60.94 -42.30
CA LYS A 117 20.15 -61.31 -43.15
C LYS A 117 19.71 -60.21 -44.12
N GLY A 118 20.44 -59.08 -44.18
CA GLY A 118 20.15 -57.99 -45.12
C GLY A 118 19.17 -56.96 -44.61
N ALA A 119 19.07 -56.78 -43.28
CA ALA A 119 18.30 -55.68 -42.71
C ALA A 119 18.89 -54.31 -43.12
N ASP A 120 18.02 -53.39 -43.54
CA ASP A 120 18.36 -52.06 -43.99
C ASP A 120 18.65 -51.13 -42.80
N VAL A 121 19.93 -50.81 -42.62
CA VAL A 121 20.43 -49.84 -41.61
C VAL A 121 19.79 -48.45 -41.78
N ASN A 122 19.33 -48.12 -42.99
CA ASN A 122 18.80 -46.83 -43.37
C ASN A 122 17.27 -46.80 -43.50
N GLY A 123 16.58 -47.86 -43.06
CA GLY A 123 15.11 -47.92 -43.02
C GLY A 123 14.56 -46.86 -42.07
N LYS A 124 13.99 -45.77 -42.61
CA LYS A 124 13.43 -44.67 -41.83
C LYS A 124 11.98 -44.98 -41.41
N VAL A 125 11.72 -44.88 -40.12
CA VAL A 125 10.40 -45.04 -39.49
C VAL A 125 9.98 -43.74 -38.81
N PHE A 126 8.77 -43.69 -38.23
CA PHE A 126 8.18 -42.47 -37.64
C PHE A 126 9.08 -41.75 -36.61
N ARG A 127 9.97 -42.47 -35.91
CA ARG A 127 10.92 -41.93 -34.91
C ARG A 127 12.39 -41.93 -35.35
N GLY A 128 12.63 -41.99 -36.66
CA GLY A 128 13.94 -41.86 -37.29
C GLY A 128 14.50 -43.19 -37.81
N TYR A 129 15.79 -43.40 -37.60
CA TYR A 129 16.55 -44.54 -38.10
C TYR A 129 16.92 -45.52 -36.96
N PRO A 130 17.36 -46.75 -37.24
CA PRO A 130 17.96 -47.62 -36.22
C PRO A 130 19.08 -46.93 -35.42
N THR A 131 19.87 -46.06 -36.06
CA THR A 131 20.90 -45.24 -35.39
C THR A 131 20.31 -44.24 -34.40
N THR A 132 19.15 -43.64 -34.70
CA THR A 132 18.47 -42.72 -33.77
C THR A 132 17.85 -43.47 -32.60
N ALA A 133 17.35 -44.70 -32.80
CA ALA A 133 16.92 -45.58 -31.71
C ALA A 133 18.08 -45.92 -30.76
N ALA A 134 19.23 -46.35 -31.30
CA ALA A 134 20.43 -46.61 -30.51
C ALA A 134 20.91 -45.36 -29.74
N ALA A 135 20.89 -44.19 -30.40
CA ALA A 135 21.26 -42.92 -29.78
C ALA A 135 20.33 -42.54 -28.62
N ARG A 136 19.02 -42.77 -28.78
CA ARG A 136 17.98 -42.45 -27.82
C ARG A 136 18.07 -43.29 -26.56
N GLU A 137 18.30 -44.59 -26.74
CA GLU A 137 18.35 -45.55 -25.64
C GLU A 137 19.75 -45.64 -25.01
N GLY A 138 20.78 -45.03 -25.62
CA GLY A 138 22.11 -44.92 -25.01
C GLY A 138 23.07 -46.05 -25.33
N CYS A 139 22.82 -46.83 -26.39
CA CYS A 139 23.60 -48.02 -26.69
C CYS A 139 24.77 -47.74 -27.65
N ALA A 140 25.95 -47.45 -27.09
CA ALA A 140 27.16 -47.13 -27.85
C ALA A 140 27.64 -48.28 -28.77
N GLU A 141 27.58 -49.52 -28.29
CA GLU A 141 28.03 -50.68 -29.06
C GLU A 141 27.17 -50.91 -30.31
N VAL A 142 25.84 -50.84 -30.16
CA VAL A 142 24.90 -50.93 -31.30
C VAL A 142 25.14 -49.77 -32.27
N ALA A 143 25.32 -48.55 -31.77
CA ALA A 143 25.57 -47.39 -32.65
C ALA A 143 26.84 -47.57 -33.49
N GLU A 144 27.94 -48.05 -32.91
CA GLU A 144 29.18 -48.33 -33.64
C GLU A 144 28.99 -49.43 -34.69
N LEU A 145 28.22 -50.47 -34.38
CA LEU A 145 27.88 -51.53 -35.33
C LEU A 145 27.07 -51.01 -36.51
N LEU A 146 26.06 -50.18 -36.25
CA LEU A 146 25.24 -49.59 -37.31
C LEU A 146 26.04 -48.64 -38.20
N VAL A 147 26.93 -47.82 -37.64
CA VAL A 147 27.85 -46.96 -38.42
C VAL A 147 28.75 -47.81 -39.31
N ARG A 148 29.38 -48.87 -38.76
CA ARG A 148 30.20 -49.81 -39.53
C ARG A 148 29.42 -50.57 -40.60
N ALA A 149 28.14 -50.82 -40.37
CA ALA A 149 27.25 -51.50 -41.30
C ALA A 149 26.74 -50.61 -42.46
N GLY A 150 27.18 -49.36 -42.55
CA GLY A 150 26.84 -48.46 -43.66
C GLY A 150 25.69 -47.49 -43.35
N ALA A 151 25.61 -46.97 -42.13
CA ALA A 151 24.69 -45.89 -41.81
C ALA A 151 24.93 -44.69 -42.73
N SER A 152 23.85 -44.17 -43.32
CA SER A 152 23.87 -43.03 -44.23
C SER A 152 24.11 -41.72 -43.48
N GLN A 153 24.47 -40.68 -44.23
CA GLN A 153 24.64 -39.34 -43.69
C GLN A 153 23.39 -38.82 -42.94
N PRO A 154 22.16 -38.87 -43.48
CA PRO A 154 20.96 -38.46 -42.74
C PRO A 154 20.74 -39.23 -41.45
N ALA A 155 21.06 -40.54 -41.44
CA ALA A 155 20.92 -41.39 -40.27
C ALA A 155 21.91 -41.01 -39.15
N CYS A 156 23.14 -40.63 -39.49
CA CYS A 156 24.12 -40.14 -38.51
C CYS A 156 23.82 -38.72 -38.03
N GLU A 157 23.32 -37.85 -38.92
CA GLU A 157 22.92 -36.48 -38.61
C GLU A 157 21.72 -36.41 -37.64
N GLU A 158 20.68 -37.21 -37.85
CA GLU A 158 19.57 -37.29 -36.87
C GLU A 158 20.03 -37.92 -35.55
N ALA A 159 20.92 -38.92 -35.61
CA ALA A 159 21.39 -39.63 -34.43
C ALA A 159 22.30 -38.78 -33.52
N VAL A 160 23.16 -37.92 -34.08
CA VAL A 160 23.97 -36.98 -33.28
C VAL A 160 23.11 -35.94 -32.56
N VAL A 161 22.06 -35.44 -33.22
CA VAL A 161 21.11 -34.51 -32.60
C VAL A 161 20.33 -35.22 -31.49
N GLU A 162 19.85 -36.44 -31.72
CA GLU A 162 19.19 -37.24 -30.68
C GLU A 162 20.13 -37.52 -29.50
N ALA A 163 21.38 -37.95 -29.75
CA ALA A 163 22.36 -38.16 -28.69
C ALA A 163 22.59 -36.88 -27.86
N ALA A 164 22.63 -35.72 -28.51
CA ALA A 164 22.75 -34.43 -27.85
C ALA A 164 21.52 -34.04 -27.02
N LEU A 165 20.31 -34.35 -27.50
CA LEU A 165 19.06 -34.14 -26.77
C LEU A 165 18.90 -35.06 -25.55
N GLN A 166 19.61 -36.19 -25.55
CA GLN A 166 19.53 -37.23 -24.51
C GLN A 166 20.68 -37.16 -23.49
N GLY A 167 21.68 -36.30 -23.73
CA GLY A 167 22.84 -36.15 -22.85
C GLY A 167 23.91 -37.24 -23.04
N GLN A 168 23.95 -37.89 -24.20
CA GLN A 168 24.82 -39.05 -24.46
C GLN A 168 26.12 -38.66 -25.17
N ALA A 169 27.11 -38.22 -24.39
CA ALA A 169 28.39 -37.72 -24.92
C ALA A 169 29.15 -38.76 -25.75
N ALA A 170 29.22 -40.02 -25.29
CA ALA A 170 29.90 -41.10 -25.99
C ALA A 170 29.31 -41.37 -27.39
N LEU A 171 27.97 -41.38 -27.49
CA LEU A 171 27.26 -41.55 -28.75
C LEU A 171 27.46 -40.37 -29.70
N ALA A 172 27.42 -39.14 -29.18
CA ALA A 172 27.72 -37.96 -29.97
C ALA A 172 29.13 -38.02 -30.57
N ALA A 173 30.12 -38.52 -29.82
CA ALA A 173 31.48 -38.73 -30.32
C ALA A 173 31.53 -39.78 -31.45
N ILE A 174 30.82 -40.91 -31.29
CA ILE A 174 30.78 -41.98 -32.30
C ILE A 174 30.26 -41.43 -33.63
N PHE A 175 29.13 -40.73 -33.63
CA PHE A 175 28.54 -40.19 -34.86
C PHE A 175 29.38 -39.06 -35.45
N MET A 176 29.96 -38.18 -34.63
CA MET A 176 30.84 -37.12 -35.14
C MET A 176 32.12 -37.66 -35.79
N ARG A 177 32.67 -38.78 -35.29
CA ARG A 177 33.86 -39.45 -35.86
C ARG A 177 33.58 -40.21 -37.16
N SER A 178 32.32 -40.33 -37.58
CA SER A 178 31.98 -40.97 -38.86
C SER A 178 32.29 -40.10 -40.07
N ASP A 179 32.64 -38.82 -39.88
CA ASP A 179 32.82 -37.79 -40.92
C ASP A 179 31.59 -37.55 -41.81
N LEU A 180 30.43 -38.14 -41.46
CA LEU A 180 29.17 -37.99 -42.18
C LEU A 180 28.35 -36.78 -41.71
N VAL A 181 28.67 -36.18 -40.56
CA VAL A 181 27.89 -35.09 -39.97
C VAL A 181 28.33 -33.74 -40.52
N ARG A 182 27.42 -33.00 -41.17
CA ARG A 182 27.71 -31.64 -41.63
C ARG A 182 27.93 -30.67 -40.47
N PRO A 183 28.80 -29.65 -40.62
CA PRO A 183 29.06 -28.65 -39.59
C PRO A 183 27.79 -27.97 -39.04
N ARG A 184 26.82 -27.65 -39.91
CA ARG A 184 25.54 -27.03 -39.48
C ARG A 184 24.74 -27.92 -38.52
N VAL A 185 24.77 -29.24 -38.70
CA VAL A 185 24.08 -30.20 -37.82
C VAL A 185 24.83 -30.36 -36.51
N ALA A 186 26.17 -30.43 -36.56
CA ALA A 186 27.01 -30.45 -35.37
C ALA A 186 26.77 -29.21 -34.48
N VAL A 187 26.65 -28.02 -35.08
CA VAL A 187 26.30 -26.78 -34.36
C VAL A 187 24.89 -26.87 -33.78
N HIS A 188 23.90 -27.38 -34.54
CA HIS A 188 22.54 -27.56 -34.01
C HIS A 188 22.48 -28.51 -32.81
N ALA A 189 23.23 -29.63 -32.86
CA ALA A 189 23.38 -30.55 -31.74
C ALA A 189 24.05 -29.86 -30.53
N LEU A 190 25.11 -29.08 -30.77
CA LEU A 190 25.82 -28.32 -29.75
C LEU A 190 24.93 -27.31 -29.03
N VAL A 191 24.19 -26.49 -29.79
CA VAL A 191 23.26 -25.50 -29.22
C VAL A 191 22.12 -26.17 -28.44
N SER A 192 21.61 -27.30 -28.95
CA SER A 192 20.55 -28.07 -28.28
C SER A 192 21.00 -28.70 -26.96
N ALA A 193 22.23 -29.24 -26.91
CA ALA A 193 22.86 -29.74 -25.69
C ALA A 193 23.11 -28.61 -24.69
N ALA A 194 23.56 -27.45 -25.17
CA ALA A 194 23.83 -26.29 -24.34
C ALA A 194 22.55 -25.76 -23.66
N ALA A 195 21.42 -25.71 -24.37
CA ALA A 195 20.12 -25.33 -23.80
C ALA A 195 19.63 -26.28 -22.69
N ARG A 196 20.03 -27.56 -22.74
CA ARG A 196 19.62 -28.62 -21.78
C ARG A 196 20.58 -28.80 -20.61
N GLY A 197 21.74 -28.15 -20.64
CA GLY A 197 22.71 -28.23 -19.55
C GLY A 197 23.68 -29.42 -19.63
N PHE A 198 23.77 -30.12 -20.77
CA PHE A 198 24.64 -31.29 -20.91
C PHE A 198 26.09 -30.89 -21.21
N VAL A 199 26.84 -30.58 -20.16
CA VAL A 199 28.23 -30.10 -20.25
C VAL A 199 29.14 -31.10 -20.99
N ASP A 200 29.03 -32.39 -20.68
CA ASP A 200 29.90 -33.42 -21.27
C ASP A 200 29.68 -33.57 -22.78
N VAL A 201 28.44 -33.43 -23.23
CA VAL A 201 28.09 -33.45 -24.66
C VAL A 201 28.65 -32.20 -25.34
N VAL A 202 28.49 -31.03 -24.72
CA VAL A 202 29.01 -29.76 -25.25
C VAL A 202 30.54 -29.83 -25.42
N ASP A 203 31.26 -30.28 -24.41
CA ASP A 203 32.72 -30.47 -24.44
C ASP A 203 33.13 -31.44 -25.55
N THR A 204 32.43 -32.58 -25.66
CA THR A 204 32.69 -33.61 -26.67
C THR A 204 32.47 -33.08 -28.09
N LEU A 205 31.36 -32.38 -28.35
CA LEU A 205 31.06 -31.82 -29.67
C LEU A 205 32.08 -30.76 -30.10
N ILE A 206 32.52 -29.90 -29.17
CA ILE A 206 33.58 -28.92 -29.43
C ILE A 206 34.91 -29.62 -29.76
N LYS A 207 35.30 -30.65 -29.00
CA LYS A 207 36.50 -31.46 -29.27
C LYS A 207 36.43 -32.20 -30.61
N CYS A 208 35.23 -32.57 -31.05
CA CYS A 208 34.96 -33.17 -32.36
C CYS A 208 34.83 -32.15 -33.50
N GLY A 209 35.12 -30.86 -33.27
CA GLY A 209 35.18 -29.84 -34.32
C GLY A 209 33.89 -29.05 -34.57
N ALA A 210 32.87 -29.15 -33.70
CA ALA A 210 31.72 -28.27 -33.77
C ALA A 210 32.11 -26.83 -33.37
N ASP A 211 31.83 -25.84 -34.23
CA ASP A 211 32.15 -24.44 -33.94
C ASP A 211 31.16 -23.85 -32.91
N PRO A 212 31.61 -23.49 -31.69
CA PRO A 212 30.72 -22.93 -30.66
C PRO A 212 30.29 -21.48 -30.92
N ASN A 213 30.90 -20.79 -31.89
CA ASN A 213 30.55 -19.43 -32.28
C ASN A 213 29.53 -19.36 -33.42
N ALA A 214 29.28 -20.48 -34.09
CA ALA A 214 28.28 -20.57 -35.13
C ALA A 214 26.87 -20.55 -34.53
N THR A 215 25.92 -20.02 -35.30
CA THR A 215 24.51 -19.92 -34.90
C THR A 215 23.72 -21.10 -35.43
N ALA A 216 22.83 -21.65 -34.60
CA ALA A 216 21.79 -22.58 -35.04
C ALA A 216 20.41 -22.10 -34.60
N ARG A 217 19.40 -22.42 -35.41
CA ARG A 217 18.01 -22.17 -35.09
C ARG A 217 17.51 -23.24 -34.12
N VAL A 218 17.15 -22.84 -32.91
CA VAL A 218 16.64 -23.74 -31.87
C VAL A 218 15.42 -23.14 -31.19
N LEU A 219 14.50 -24.00 -30.74
CA LEU A 219 13.38 -23.60 -29.91
C LEU A 219 13.87 -23.32 -28.50
N LEU A 220 13.79 -22.06 -28.06
CA LEU A 220 14.11 -21.66 -26.69
C LEU A 220 12.84 -21.35 -25.91
N ARG A 221 12.85 -21.72 -24.63
CA ARG A 221 11.72 -21.58 -23.70
C ARG A 221 12.19 -20.89 -22.43
N SER A 222 11.48 -19.84 -22.04
CA SER A 222 11.69 -19.16 -20.75
C SER A 222 10.37 -18.57 -20.24
N LEU A 223 10.16 -18.61 -18.93
CA LEU A 223 8.98 -18.02 -18.29
C LEU A 223 9.09 -16.49 -18.16
N LYS A 224 10.26 -16.00 -17.73
CA LYS A 224 10.55 -14.57 -17.55
C LYS A 224 11.93 -14.23 -18.14
N PRO A 225 12.01 -13.32 -19.13
CA PRO A 225 10.88 -12.91 -19.96
C PRO A 225 10.26 -14.13 -20.68
N SER A 226 8.98 -14.03 -21.02
CA SER A 226 8.27 -15.07 -21.75
C SER A 226 8.87 -15.24 -23.14
N LEU A 227 9.45 -16.41 -23.41
CA LEU A 227 10.00 -16.77 -24.70
C LEU A 227 9.52 -18.16 -25.08
N HIS A 228 8.96 -18.28 -26.28
CA HIS A 228 8.64 -19.56 -26.91
C HIS A 228 8.80 -19.39 -28.43
N ALA A 229 10.05 -19.38 -28.90
CA ALA A 229 10.34 -19.07 -30.29
C ALA A 229 11.57 -19.82 -30.80
N ASN A 230 11.59 -20.07 -32.11
CA ASN A 230 12.76 -20.58 -32.82
C ASN A 230 13.72 -19.42 -33.09
N VAL A 231 14.83 -19.39 -32.38
CA VAL A 231 15.82 -18.30 -32.41
C VAL A 231 17.14 -18.78 -32.98
N ASP A 232 17.72 -17.97 -33.88
CA ASP A 232 19.10 -18.14 -34.33
C ASP A 232 20.06 -17.62 -33.26
N CYS A 233 20.76 -18.54 -32.60
CA CYS A 233 21.67 -18.18 -31.52
C CYS A 233 22.86 -19.13 -31.43
N THR A 234 23.91 -18.70 -30.72
CA THR A 234 25.08 -19.56 -30.42
C THR A 234 24.80 -20.41 -29.19
N ALA A 235 25.68 -21.39 -28.94
CA ALA A 235 25.58 -22.26 -27.76
C ALA A 235 25.61 -21.46 -26.45
N LEU A 236 26.35 -20.35 -26.42
CA LEU A 236 26.43 -19.46 -25.26
C LEU A 236 25.07 -18.82 -24.94
N PHE A 237 24.38 -18.28 -25.94
CA PHE A 237 23.06 -17.66 -25.74
C PHE A 237 22.00 -18.66 -25.33
N ALA A 238 21.97 -19.83 -25.94
CA ALA A 238 21.07 -20.92 -25.54
C ALA A 238 21.29 -21.33 -24.08
N ALA A 239 22.54 -21.45 -23.65
CA ALA A 239 22.89 -21.74 -22.26
C ALA A 239 22.48 -20.61 -21.29
N ILE A 240 22.60 -19.34 -21.68
CA ILE A 240 22.18 -18.19 -20.86
C ILE A 240 20.65 -18.16 -20.70
N VAL A 241 19.90 -18.26 -21.79
CA VAL A 241 18.42 -18.25 -21.77
C VAL A 241 17.86 -19.40 -20.92
N SER A 242 18.47 -20.58 -21.03
CA SER A 242 18.12 -21.75 -20.21
C SER A 242 18.81 -21.78 -18.84
N ARG A 243 19.55 -20.72 -18.47
CA ARG A 243 20.19 -20.51 -17.16
C ARG A 243 21.17 -21.64 -16.75
N GLN A 244 21.85 -22.22 -17.73
CA GLN A 244 22.78 -23.34 -17.54
C GLN A 244 24.18 -22.85 -17.12
N VAL A 245 24.34 -22.56 -15.83
CA VAL A 245 25.58 -21.99 -15.26
C VAL A 245 26.83 -22.81 -15.62
N ALA A 246 26.75 -24.14 -15.54
CA ALA A 246 27.89 -25.02 -15.81
C ALA A 246 28.32 -25.01 -17.28
N VAL A 247 27.36 -25.02 -18.20
CA VAL A 247 27.63 -24.92 -19.65
C VAL A 247 28.22 -23.57 -19.99
N VAL A 248 27.65 -22.47 -19.47
CA VAL A 248 28.21 -21.13 -19.70
C VAL A 248 29.67 -21.05 -19.21
N ARG A 249 29.98 -21.63 -18.04
CA ARG A 249 31.36 -21.66 -17.52
C ARG A 249 32.31 -22.37 -18.47
N HIS A 250 31.91 -23.54 -18.94
CA HIS A 250 32.71 -24.34 -19.85
C HIS A 250 32.93 -23.63 -21.20
N LEU A 251 31.87 -23.05 -21.80
CA LEU A 251 31.98 -22.29 -23.05
C LEU A 251 32.89 -21.06 -22.91
N LEU A 252 32.84 -20.36 -21.77
CA LEU A 252 33.74 -19.22 -21.53
C LEU A 252 35.20 -19.65 -21.35
N GLN A 253 35.46 -20.81 -20.76
CA GLN A 253 36.81 -21.41 -20.67
C GLN A 253 37.33 -21.84 -22.04
N ALA A 254 36.44 -22.28 -22.93
CA ALA A 254 36.76 -22.62 -24.33
C ALA A 254 37.01 -21.40 -25.23
N GLY A 255 36.93 -20.17 -24.71
CA GLY A 255 37.25 -18.95 -25.47
C GLY A 255 36.16 -18.51 -26.46
N VAL A 256 34.90 -18.89 -26.23
CA VAL A 256 33.77 -18.49 -27.08
C VAL A 256 33.57 -16.97 -27.09
N LYS A 257 33.29 -16.41 -28.27
CA LYS A 257 33.02 -14.98 -28.48
C LYS A 257 31.77 -14.54 -27.74
N ARG A 258 31.85 -13.38 -27.10
CA ARG A 258 30.79 -12.82 -26.23
C ARG A 258 30.06 -11.65 -26.86
N ASP A 259 30.70 -11.00 -27.83
CA ASP A 259 30.28 -9.79 -28.53
C ASP A 259 29.32 -10.05 -29.69
N THR A 260 29.17 -11.31 -30.11
CA THR A 260 28.14 -11.76 -31.05
C THR A 260 26.79 -11.23 -30.60
N LYS A 261 26.03 -10.63 -31.53
CA LYS A 261 24.74 -10.03 -31.21
C LYS A 261 23.58 -10.97 -31.54
N VAL A 262 22.57 -10.98 -30.68
CA VAL A 262 21.36 -11.81 -30.83
C VAL A 262 20.10 -10.96 -30.65
N ARG A 263 19.03 -11.31 -31.36
CA ARG A 263 17.70 -10.73 -31.16
C ARG A 263 16.87 -11.64 -30.26
N LEU A 264 16.96 -11.39 -28.96
CA LEU A 264 16.18 -12.11 -27.93
C LEU A 264 15.35 -11.16 -27.05
N GLY A 265 15.62 -9.86 -27.11
CA GLY A 265 15.05 -8.92 -26.17
C GLY A 265 13.54 -8.73 -26.27
N ALA A 266 12.96 -8.42 -25.11
CA ALA A 266 11.57 -7.99 -24.95
C ALA A 266 11.43 -6.47 -24.75
N TRP A 267 12.53 -5.71 -24.86
CA TRP A 267 12.56 -4.26 -24.68
C TRP A 267 13.27 -3.57 -25.83
N SER A 268 12.52 -2.80 -26.61
CA SER A 268 13.04 -1.89 -27.62
C SER A 268 13.25 -0.51 -27.02
N TRP A 269 14.26 0.19 -27.51
CA TRP A 269 14.64 1.51 -27.03
C TRP A 269 14.83 2.46 -28.21
N ASP A 270 14.06 3.55 -28.23
CA ASP A 270 14.29 4.63 -29.19
C ASP A 270 15.38 5.57 -28.66
N ALA A 271 16.57 5.50 -29.26
CA ALA A 271 17.71 6.33 -28.88
C ALA A 271 17.48 7.84 -29.14
N SER A 272 16.49 8.19 -29.98
CA SER A 272 16.22 9.58 -30.33
C SER A 272 15.31 10.28 -29.31
N THR A 273 14.24 9.60 -28.89
CA THR A 273 13.25 10.11 -27.93
C THR A 273 13.55 9.69 -26.50
N GLY A 274 14.25 8.57 -26.29
CA GLY A 274 14.39 7.92 -24.99
C GLY A 274 13.17 7.11 -24.58
N GLU A 275 12.27 6.82 -25.52
CA GLU A 275 11.09 5.99 -25.24
C GLU A 275 11.47 4.51 -25.10
N GLU A 276 10.85 3.89 -24.10
CA GLU A 276 11.02 2.49 -23.74
C GLU A 276 9.75 1.72 -24.13
N LEU A 277 9.89 0.75 -25.02
CA LEU A 277 8.76 -0.02 -25.52
C LEU A 277 8.97 -1.50 -25.20
N ARG A 278 8.00 -2.09 -24.50
CA ARG A 278 7.98 -3.55 -24.35
C ARG A 278 7.54 -4.15 -25.67
N VAL A 279 8.42 -4.95 -26.27
CA VAL A 279 8.20 -5.64 -27.53
C VAL A 279 8.12 -7.15 -27.30
N GLY A 280 7.53 -7.87 -28.28
CA GLY A 280 7.57 -9.33 -28.27
C GLY A 280 9.02 -9.84 -28.31
N ALA A 281 9.29 -10.95 -27.65
CA ALA A 281 10.63 -11.52 -27.61
C ALA A 281 11.18 -11.78 -29.03
N GLY A 282 12.38 -11.26 -29.30
CA GLY A 282 13.02 -11.36 -30.62
C GLY A 282 12.72 -10.20 -31.59
N LEU A 283 11.88 -9.24 -31.17
CA LEU A 283 11.63 -8.00 -31.93
C LEU A 283 12.50 -6.82 -31.49
N ALA A 284 13.17 -6.94 -30.33
CA ALA A 284 14.09 -5.91 -29.85
C ALA A 284 15.39 -5.86 -30.67
N GLU A 285 16.15 -4.78 -30.45
CA GLU A 285 17.43 -4.57 -31.09
C GLU A 285 18.45 -5.61 -30.63
N PRO A 286 19.36 -6.03 -31.52
CA PRO A 286 20.32 -7.07 -31.19
C PRO A 286 21.32 -6.61 -30.11
N TYR A 287 21.58 -7.47 -29.13
CA TYR A 287 22.50 -7.21 -28.01
C TYR A 287 23.46 -8.39 -27.78
N ASP A 288 24.48 -8.20 -26.95
CA ASP A 288 25.48 -9.24 -26.66
C ASP A 288 25.13 -10.12 -25.46
N ALA A 289 26.00 -11.07 -25.13
CA ALA A 289 25.79 -12.06 -24.07
C ALA A 289 25.58 -11.43 -22.68
N VAL A 290 26.17 -10.27 -22.39
CA VAL A 290 26.05 -9.63 -21.07
C VAL A 290 24.64 -9.06 -20.88
N TRP A 291 24.09 -8.43 -21.91
CA TRP A 291 22.71 -7.92 -21.92
C TRP A 291 21.71 -9.08 -21.81
N CYS A 292 21.96 -10.17 -22.54
CA CYS A 292 21.17 -11.40 -22.43
C CYS A 292 21.15 -11.95 -21.00
N ALA A 293 22.29 -11.94 -20.31
CA ALA A 293 22.38 -12.44 -18.94
C ALA A 293 21.68 -11.54 -17.91
N VAL A 294 21.50 -10.24 -18.20
CA VAL A 294 20.68 -9.34 -17.37
C VAL A 294 19.19 -9.64 -17.57
N GLU A 295 18.76 -9.83 -18.82
CA GLU A 295 17.37 -10.10 -19.14
C GLU A 295 16.91 -11.50 -18.70
N TYR A 296 17.74 -12.51 -18.94
CA TYR A 296 17.55 -13.89 -18.48
C TYR A 296 18.34 -14.15 -17.20
N TYR A 297 18.20 -13.25 -16.22
CA TYR A 297 18.91 -13.37 -14.96
C TYR A 297 18.64 -14.72 -14.29
N GLU A 298 19.73 -15.36 -13.88
CA GLU A 298 19.72 -16.62 -13.13
C GLU A 298 19.81 -16.31 -11.64
N SER A 299 19.09 -17.06 -10.81
CA SER A 299 18.89 -16.80 -9.38
C SER A 299 20.16 -16.51 -8.57
N THR A 300 21.28 -17.18 -8.88
CA THR A 300 22.55 -16.96 -8.17
C THR A 300 23.36 -15.81 -8.75
N GLY A 301 23.01 -15.25 -9.91
CA GLY A 301 23.77 -14.24 -10.63
C GLY A 301 25.13 -14.72 -11.14
N SER A 302 25.43 -16.02 -11.08
CA SER A 302 26.75 -16.57 -11.42
C SER A 302 27.12 -16.32 -12.87
N ILE A 303 26.17 -16.51 -13.79
CA ILE A 303 26.36 -16.24 -15.23
C ILE A 303 26.74 -14.78 -15.44
N LEU A 304 25.98 -13.84 -14.87
CA LEU A 304 26.24 -12.41 -15.01
C LEU A 304 27.62 -12.05 -14.44
N ARG A 305 27.97 -12.51 -13.23
CA ARG A 305 29.29 -12.25 -12.63
C ARG A 305 30.45 -12.77 -13.48
N MET A 306 30.31 -13.96 -14.05
CA MET A 306 31.32 -14.55 -14.94
C MET A 306 31.55 -13.71 -16.19
N LEU A 307 30.46 -13.22 -16.80
CA LEU A 307 30.54 -12.35 -17.96
C LEU A 307 31.13 -10.97 -17.62
N LEU A 308 30.79 -10.40 -16.46
CA LEU A 308 31.30 -9.10 -16.03
C LEU A 308 32.81 -9.11 -15.73
N ARG A 309 33.35 -10.20 -15.16
CA ARG A 309 34.79 -10.33 -14.86
C ARG A 309 35.71 -10.20 -16.09
N SER A 310 35.14 -10.24 -17.28
CA SER A 310 35.86 -10.57 -18.51
C SER A 310 36.05 -9.38 -19.47
N GLY A 311 36.12 -8.16 -18.93
CA GLY A 311 36.30 -6.91 -19.70
C GLY A 311 35.13 -5.93 -19.59
N TYR A 312 34.30 -6.04 -18.56
CA TYR A 312 33.19 -5.10 -18.33
C TYR A 312 33.68 -3.70 -17.98
N THR A 313 33.20 -2.71 -18.73
CA THR A 313 33.27 -1.29 -18.37
C THR A 313 31.88 -0.82 -17.98
N SER A 314 31.70 -0.29 -16.76
CA SER A 314 30.40 0.19 -16.25
C SER A 314 29.76 1.30 -17.09
N THR A 315 30.55 1.94 -17.95
CA THR A 315 30.16 3.05 -18.82
C THR A 315 29.70 2.63 -20.22
N ALA A 316 29.76 1.33 -20.55
CA ALA A 316 29.33 0.84 -21.85
C ALA A 316 27.81 1.04 -22.03
N THR A 317 27.42 1.78 -23.07
CA THR A 317 26.02 2.06 -23.41
C THR A 317 25.57 1.29 -24.64
N HIS A 318 24.38 0.71 -24.61
CA HIS A 318 23.67 0.21 -25.78
C HIS A 318 22.47 1.10 -26.01
N LEU A 319 22.40 1.74 -27.19
CA LEU A 319 21.34 2.70 -27.54
C LEU A 319 21.14 3.80 -26.47
N GLY A 320 22.24 4.23 -25.85
CA GLY A 320 22.23 5.31 -24.86
C GLY A 320 21.94 4.91 -23.42
N ARG A 321 21.51 3.66 -23.16
CA ARG A 321 21.30 3.14 -21.80
C ARG A 321 22.46 2.25 -21.36
N THR A 322 22.70 2.19 -20.04
CA THR A 322 23.66 1.25 -19.42
C THR A 322 22.98 -0.09 -19.08
N LEU A 323 23.76 -1.11 -18.74
CA LEU A 323 23.22 -2.39 -18.22
C LEU A 323 22.34 -2.19 -16.98
N LEU A 324 22.67 -1.22 -16.13
CA LEU A 324 21.89 -0.93 -14.92
C LEU A 324 20.48 -0.48 -15.29
N HIS A 325 20.33 0.42 -16.27
CA HIS A 325 19.01 0.81 -16.78
C HIS A 325 18.25 -0.40 -17.32
N HIS A 326 18.91 -1.28 -18.08
CA HIS A 326 18.26 -2.48 -18.60
C HIS A 326 17.78 -3.44 -17.50
N ALA A 327 18.59 -3.65 -16.45
CA ALA A 327 18.20 -4.45 -15.31
C ALA A 327 16.95 -3.90 -14.59
N ILE A 328 16.85 -2.57 -14.48
CA ILE A 328 15.69 -1.87 -13.92
C ILE A 328 14.46 -2.06 -14.81
N LEU A 329 14.58 -1.97 -16.14
CA LEU A 329 13.49 -2.28 -17.08
C LEU A 329 12.98 -3.72 -16.94
N CYS A 330 13.92 -4.67 -16.82
CA CYS A 330 13.59 -6.07 -16.58
C CYS A 330 12.96 -6.30 -15.19
N GLY A 331 13.03 -5.33 -14.27
CA GLY A 331 12.57 -5.47 -12.89
C GLY A 331 13.35 -6.51 -12.10
N SER A 332 14.59 -6.79 -12.49
CA SER A 332 15.42 -7.81 -11.85
C SER A 332 16.26 -7.21 -10.74
N ALA A 333 15.75 -7.29 -9.50
CA ALA A 333 16.45 -6.79 -8.32
C ALA A 333 17.82 -7.47 -8.14
N GLY A 334 17.90 -8.80 -8.35
CA GLY A 334 19.17 -9.53 -8.29
C GLY A 334 20.19 -9.07 -9.34
N ALA A 335 19.76 -8.78 -10.57
CA ALA A 335 20.64 -8.22 -11.60
C ALA A 335 21.16 -6.84 -11.22
N VAL A 336 20.28 -5.96 -10.71
CA VAL A 336 20.65 -4.63 -10.21
C VAL A 336 21.69 -4.76 -9.09
N GLN A 337 21.44 -5.60 -8.09
CA GLN A 337 22.36 -5.83 -6.97
C GLN A 337 23.74 -6.31 -7.47
N THR A 338 23.75 -7.26 -8.42
CA THR A 338 24.98 -7.83 -9.00
C THR A 338 25.78 -6.77 -9.77
N LEU A 339 25.10 -5.94 -10.57
CA LEU A 339 25.72 -4.87 -11.33
C LEU A 339 26.30 -3.78 -10.41
N LEU A 340 25.53 -3.34 -9.42
CA LEU A 340 25.98 -2.38 -8.43
C LEU A 340 27.18 -2.93 -7.65
N ALA A 341 27.15 -4.19 -7.21
CA ALA A 341 28.30 -4.84 -6.54
C ALA A 341 29.54 -4.97 -7.45
N SER A 342 29.35 -4.97 -8.76
CA SER A 342 30.43 -5.02 -9.76
C SER A 342 30.91 -3.62 -10.22
N GLY A 343 30.48 -2.55 -9.54
CA GLY A 343 30.92 -1.17 -9.83
C GLY A 343 30.10 -0.45 -10.90
N ALA A 344 28.86 -0.88 -11.18
CA ALA A 344 27.95 -0.09 -12.00
C ALA A 344 27.64 1.26 -11.34
N ASP A 345 27.71 2.34 -12.10
CA ASP A 345 27.45 3.70 -11.63
C ASP A 345 25.92 3.91 -11.44
N PRO A 346 25.43 4.14 -10.20
CA PRO A 346 24.01 4.40 -9.94
C PRO A 346 23.53 5.75 -10.46
N GLU A 347 24.45 6.64 -10.85
CA GLU A 347 24.18 7.99 -11.31
C GLU A 347 24.31 8.14 -12.83
N ALA A 348 24.66 7.07 -13.55
CA ALA A 348 24.86 7.11 -14.99
C ALA A 348 23.57 7.60 -15.68
N PRO A 349 23.59 8.72 -16.42
CA PRO A 349 22.40 9.18 -17.14
C PRO A 349 22.17 8.35 -18.41
N VAL A 350 20.92 8.21 -18.82
CA VAL A 350 20.59 7.77 -20.17
C VAL A 350 21.00 8.86 -21.17
N LYS A 351 21.75 8.48 -22.21
CA LYS A 351 22.16 9.36 -23.30
C LYS A 351 21.18 9.25 -24.46
N THR A 352 20.52 10.32 -24.86
CA THR A 352 19.72 10.35 -26.11
C THR A 352 20.11 11.55 -26.96
N SER A 353 19.54 11.69 -28.16
CA SER A 353 19.78 12.87 -29.00
C SER A 353 19.15 14.15 -28.44
N ARG A 354 18.17 14.02 -27.55
CA ARG A 354 17.64 15.13 -26.73
C ARG A 354 18.57 15.34 -25.53
N SER A 355 18.54 16.52 -24.89
CA SER A 355 19.28 16.81 -23.66
C SER A 355 18.73 16.01 -22.46
N ASN A 356 18.75 14.69 -22.55
CA ASN A 356 18.09 13.76 -21.66
C ASN A 356 19.03 13.39 -20.51
N ARG A 357 18.53 13.41 -19.26
CA ARG A 357 19.30 12.91 -18.10
C ARG A 357 18.46 12.12 -17.08
N PRO A 358 17.49 11.26 -17.47
CA PRO A 358 16.91 10.32 -16.52
C PRO A 358 18.05 9.41 -16.05
N ARG A 359 18.01 9.15 -14.75
CA ARG A 359 18.99 8.35 -14.02
C ARG A 359 18.29 7.07 -13.54
N PRO A 360 19.03 6.04 -13.10
CA PRO A 360 18.46 4.85 -12.50
C PRO A 360 17.36 5.12 -11.46
N VAL A 361 17.54 6.13 -10.60
CA VAL A 361 16.55 6.53 -9.58
C VAL A 361 15.23 6.97 -10.22
N HIS A 362 15.27 7.78 -11.29
CA HIS A 362 14.07 8.24 -12.00
C HIS A 362 13.32 7.07 -12.65
N LEU A 363 14.06 6.13 -13.24
CA LEU A 363 13.48 4.97 -13.91
C LEU A 363 12.80 4.04 -12.91
N ALA A 364 13.48 3.69 -11.81
CA ALA A 364 12.94 2.85 -10.75
C ALA A 364 11.69 3.50 -10.10
N SER A 365 11.73 4.81 -9.87
CA SER A 365 10.58 5.59 -9.35
C SER A 365 9.39 5.61 -10.29
N ARG A 366 9.60 5.74 -11.61
CA ARG A 366 8.52 5.70 -12.61
C ARG A 366 7.88 4.32 -12.73
N LEU A 367 8.72 3.27 -12.79
CA LEU A 367 8.27 1.89 -12.91
C LEU A 367 7.64 1.34 -11.62
N GLY A 368 7.90 1.98 -10.47
CA GLY A 368 7.30 1.60 -9.19
C GLY A 368 8.01 0.41 -8.55
N GLN A 369 9.34 0.41 -8.54
CA GLN A 369 10.17 -0.70 -8.04
C GLN A 369 10.87 -0.30 -6.72
N PRO A 370 10.20 -0.41 -5.55
CA PRO A 370 10.74 0.10 -4.29
C PRO A 370 11.98 -0.65 -3.81
N GLU A 371 12.10 -1.95 -4.08
CA GLU A 371 13.29 -2.74 -3.73
C GLU A 371 14.53 -2.27 -4.50
N ILE A 372 14.38 -2.06 -5.82
CA ILE A 372 15.43 -1.51 -6.68
C ILE A 372 15.80 -0.09 -6.25
N LEU A 373 14.80 0.71 -5.91
CA LEU A 373 15.02 2.08 -5.44
C LEU A 373 15.82 2.12 -4.13
N ARG A 374 15.52 1.23 -3.16
CA ARG A 374 16.33 1.09 -1.93
C ARG A 374 17.78 0.73 -2.25
N MET A 375 18.01 -0.23 -3.15
CA MET A 375 19.37 -0.60 -3.55
C MET A 375 20.16 0.56 -4.18
N LEU A 376 19.50 1.44 -4.94
CA LEU A 376 20.13 2.64 -5.50
C LEU A 376 20.47 3.66 -4.40
N VAL A 377 19.53 3.89 -3.48
CA VAL A 377 19.71 4.78 -2.32
C VAL A 377 20.86 4.30 -1.43
N ASP A 378 20.94 3.00 -1.14
CA ASP A 378 22.01 2.39 -0.34
C ASP A 378 23.40 2.57 -0.97
N ARG A 379 23.46 2.82 -2.28
CA ARG A 379 24.70 3.15 -3.02
C ARG A 379 24.96 4.65 -3.17
N GLY A 380 24.20 5.48 -2.47
CA GLY A 380 24.40 6.92 -2.41
C GLY A 380 23.95 7.67 -3.67
N CYS A 381 22.91 7.18 -4.36
CA CYS A 381 22.34 7.92 -5.48
C CYS A 381 21.76 9.27 -5.02
N ASP A 382 21.81 10.29 -5.90
CA ASP A 382 21.18 11.58 -5.64
C ASP A 382 19.66 11.47 -5.83
N VAL A 383 18.95 11.32 -4.73
CA VAL A 383 17.47 11.23 -4.70
C VAL A 383 16.78 12.51 -5.20
N ASN A 384 17.49 13.64 -5.23
CA ASN A 384 17.00 14.94 -5.65
C ASN A 384 17.49 15.34 -7.05
N ALA A 385 18.16 14.41 -7.75
CA ALA A 385 18.52 14.61 -9.14
C ALA A 385 17.29 14.98 -9.98
N ARG A 386 17.52 15.80 -11.01
CA ARG A 386 16.47 16.32 -11.89
C ARG A 386 16.59 15.70 -13.28
N ALA A 387 15.47 15.21 -13.80
CA ALA A 387 15.33 14.74 -15.18
C ALA A 387 15.10 15.91 -16.17
N GLU A 388 14.77 15.61 -17.44
CA GLU A 388 14.66 16.58 -18.54
C GLU A 388 13.68 17.73 -18.25
N ALA A 389 12.47 17.41 -17.75
CA ALA A 389 11.47 18.41 -17.38
C ALA A 389 11.72 19.04 -16.00
N GLY A 390 12.88 18.82 -15.39
CA GLY A 390 13.17 19.19 -14.00
C GLY A 390 12.49 18.29 -12.97
N ASP A 391 11.84 17.20 -13.40
CA ASP A 391 11.17 16.27 -12.50
C ASP A 391 12.19 15.54 -11.62
N THR A 392 11.94 15.53 -10.32
CA THR A 392 12.65 14.68 -9.36
C THR A 392 12.00 13.31 -9.29
N ALA A 393 12.71 12.34 -8.70
CA ALA A 393 12.18 11.02 -8.42
C ALA A 393 10.85 11.06 -7.63
N ALA A 394 10.71 12.01 -6.68
CA ALA A 394 9.49 12.20 -5.89
C ALA A 394 8.30 12.68 -6.75
N ILE A 395 8.54 13.62 -7.68
CA ILE A 395 7.51 14.08 -8.63
C ILE A 395 7.05 12.94 -9.53
N LEU A 396 7.98 12.11 -10.03
CA LEU A 396 7.64 10.94 -10.85
C LEU A 396 6.81 9.92 -10.07
N CYS A 397 7.11 9.69 -8.79
CA CYS A 397 6.28 8.84 -7.94
C CYS A 397 4.86 9.39 -7.80
N SER A 398 4.69 10.71 -7.62
CA SER A 398 3.35 11.34 -7.58
C SER A 398 2.60 11.20 -8.90
N ARG A 399 3.27 11.46 -10.04
CA ARG A 399 2.66 11.40 -11.37
C ARG A 399 2.21 9.99 -11.73
N HIS A 400 3.03 8.99 -11.41
CA HIS A 400 2.77 7.58 -11.70
C HIS A 400 2.14 6.81 -10.53
N LYS A 401 1.73 7.51 -9.47
CA LYS A 401 0.97 6.97 -8.32
C LYS A 401 1.72 5.85 -7.56
N ARG A 402 3.03 6.02 -7.35
CA ARG A 402 3.93 5.03 -6.72
C ARG A 402 4.13 5.31 -5.22
N GLU A 403 3.24 4.78 -4.39
CA GLU A 403 3.20 5.04 -2.93
C GLU A 403 4.46 4.54 -2.22
N ASP A 404 4.81 3.27 -2.41
CA ASP A 404 5.95 2.64 -1.72
C ASP A 404 7.29 3.29 -2.13
N CYS A 405 7.43 3.66 -3.40
CA CYS A 405 8.63 4.35 -3.89
C CYS A 405 8.74 5.75 -3.30
N LEU A 406 7.63 6.49 -3.18
CA LEU A 406 7.65 7.79 -2.52
C LEU A 406 8.05 7.66 -1.04
N GLY A 407 7.53 6.66 -0.33
CA GLY A 407 7.92 6.38 1.05
C GLY A 407 9.42 6.11 1.19
N VAL A 408 10.01 5.32 0.29
CA VAL A 408 11.46 5.07 0.24
C VAL A 408 12.24 6.37 0.01
N LEU A 409 11.83 7.20 -0.95
CA LEU A 409 12.51 8.45 -1.26
C LEU A 409 12.46 9.46 -0.12
N VAL A 410 11.28 9.66 0.48
CA VAL A 410 11.12 10.59 1.62
C VAL A 410 11.96 10.12 2.80
N SER A 411 11.96 8.82 3.09
CA SER A 411 12.80 8.22 4.13
C SER A 411 14.30 8.39 3.84
N ALA A 412 14.67 8.49 2.56
CA ALA A 412 16.04 8.72 2.10
C ALA A 412 16.43 10.20 2.01
N GLY A 413 15.57 11.13 2.46
CA GLY A 413 15.86 12.57 2.44
C GLY A 413 15.53 13.27 1.11
N ALA A 414 14.59 12.72 0.33
CA ALA A 414 14.05 13.44 -0.82
C ALA A 414 13.38 14.75 -0.39
N ASP A 415 13.67 15.80 -1.16
CA ASP A 415 13.13 17.14 -0.95
C ASP A 415 11.77 17.25 -1.65
N VAL A 416 10.72 17.40 -0.83
CA VAL A 416 9.34 17.42 -1.28
C VAL A 416 8.90 18.82 -1.74
N ALA A 417 9.76 19.83 -1.60
CA ALA A 417 9.53 21.20 -2.07
C ALA A 417 10.13 21.48 -3.45
N LEU A 418 10.95 20.59 -4.01
CA LEU A 418 11.55 20.81 -5.32
C LEU A 418 10.47 20.84 -6.42
N LEU A 419 10.42 21.95 -7.14
CA LEU A 419 9.53 22.17 -8.27
C LEU A 419 10.17 21.66 -9.56
N ASN A 420 9.41 21.14 -10.52
CA ASN A 420 9.90 20.91 -11.88
C ASN A 420 9.93 22.20 -12.73
N SER A 421 10.26 22.10 -14.02
CA SER A 421 10.28 23.24 -14.94
C SER A 421 8.90 23.86 -15.21
N ALA A 422 7.81 23.14 -14.90
CA ALA A 422 6.44 23.64 -14.97
C ALA A 422 5.97 24.30 -13.66
N GLY A 423 6.80 24.30 -12.61
CA GLY A 423 6.45 24.83 -11.28
C GLY A 423 5.67 23.84 -10.40
N ASP A 424 5.62 22.55 -10.77
CA ASP A 424 4.91 21.53 -9.99
C ASP A 424 5.79 20.89 -8.91
N SER A 425 5.24 20.71 -7.72
CA SER A 425 5.83 19.94 -6.62
C SER A 425 5.25 18.52 -6.59
N PRO A 426 5.88 17.56 -5.87
CA PRO A 426 5.28 16.25 -5.61
C PRO A 426 3.85 16.34 -5.05
N ALA A 427 3.57 17.32 -4.18
CA ALA A 427 2.27 17.50 -3.56
C ALA A 427 1.22 18.09 -4.54
N SER A 428 1.61 19.03 -5.41
CA SER A 428 0.69 19.61 -6.41
C SER A 428 0.28 18.56 -7.44
N VAL A 429 1.23 17.75 -7.93
CA VAL A 429 0.96 16.63 -8.86
C VAL A 429 0.07 15.56 -8.23
N ALA A 430 0.30 15.21 -6.96
CA ALA A 430 -0.54 14.25 -6.25
C ALA A 430 -1.99 14.75 -6.12
N SER A 431 -2.17 16.04 -5.89
CA SER A 431 -3.49 16.67 -5.74
C SER A 431 -4.27 16.71 -7.05
N SER A 432 -3.63 17.09 -8.16
CA SER A 432 -4.28 17.15 -9.48
C SER A 432 -4.66 15.77 -10.03
N GLY A 433 -3.88 14.72 -9.70
CA GLY A 433 -4.10 13.36 -10.16
C GLY A 433 -5.07 12.49 -9.34
N GLY A 434 -5.75 13.06 -8.34
CA GLY A 434 -6.63 12.32 -7.42
C GLY A 434 -5.87 11.33 -6.52
N TRP A 435 -4.59 11.59 -6.24
CA TRP A 435 -3.70 10.71 -5.49
C TRP A 435 -3.30 11.28 -4.11
N LYS A 436 -3.92 12.40 -3.71
CA LYS A 436 -3.66 13.13 -2.45
C LYS A 436 -3.56 12.22 -1.22
N THR A 437 -4.55 11.36 -0.98
CA THR A 437 -4.56 10.50 0.22
C THR A 437 -3.41 9.49 0.29
N ARG A 438 -2.96 8.96 -0.85
CA ARG A 438 -1.83 8.01 -0.90
C ARG A 438 -0.50 8.74 -0.75
N PHE A 439 -0.38 9.94 -1.32
CA PHE A 439 0.74 10.85 -1.05
C PHE A 439 0.83 11.19 0.45
N GLU A 440 -0.29 11.59 1.06
CA GLU A 440 -0.39 11.84 2.50
C GLU A 440 0.07 10.64 3.32
N ARG A 441 -0.40 9.44 3.00
CA ARG A 441 0.01 8.22 3.71
C ARG A 441 1.51 7.96 3.60
N ALA A 442 2.11 8.11 2.42
CA ALA A 442 3.55 7.88 2.22
C ALA A 442 4.41 8.87 3.03
N VAL A 443 4.07 10.16 2.97
CA VAL A 443 4.81 11.22 3.68
C VAL A 443 4.62 11.10 5.20
N LEU A 444 3.38 10.92 5.67
CA LEU A 444 3.09 10.71 7.10
C LEU A 444 3.73 9.42 7.63
N GLY A 445 3.79 8.36 6.81
CA GLY A 445 4.48 7.13 7.15
C GLY A 445 5.97 7.34 7.47
N ALA A 446 6.65 8.16 6.67
CA ALA A 446 8.04 8.54 6.91
C ALA A 446 8.21 9.45 8.14
N ILE A 447 7.28 10.37 8.38
CA ILE A 447 7.29 11.22 9.59
C ILE A 447 7.12 10.34 10.84
N ARG A 448 6.16 9.41 10.85
CA ARG A 448 5.92 8.52 11.99
C ARG A 448 7.12 7.61 12.31
N SER A 449 7.96 7.28 11.33
CA SER A 449 9.20 6.53 11.56
C SER A 449 10.35 7.39 12.08
N GLY A 450 10.12 8.70 12.30
CA GLY A 450 11.12 9.65 12.80
C GLY A 450 11.85 10.43 11.71
N THR A 451 11.50 10.25 10.43
CA THR A 451 12.16 10.95 9.32
C THR A 451 11.39 12.22 8.96
N ILE A 452 12.03 13.38 9.12
CA ILE A 452 11.45 14.66 8.69
C ILE A 452 11.69 14.85 7.19
N PRO A 453 10.63 15.00 6.37
CA PRO A 453 10.78 15.25 4.95
C PRO A 453 11.59 16.53 4.71
N ARG A 454 12.58 16.46 3.82
CA ARG A 454 13.36 17.63 3.45
C ARG A 454 12.48 18.61 2.69
N SER A 455 12.69 19.90 2.94
CA SER A 455 12.05 20.99 2.22
C SER A 455 13.05 22.14 2.03
N SER A 456 13.38 22.44 0.78
CA SER A 456 14.18 23.62 0.41
C SER A 456 13.37 24.92 0.41
N ASP A 457 12.06 24.84 0.21
CA ASP A 457 11.14 25.98 0.26
C ASP A 457 9.90 25.64 1.08
N ARG A 458 9.81 26.23 2.27
CA ARG A 458 8.68 26.03 3.20
C ARG A 458 7.36 26.56 2.67
N ASN A 459 7.37 27.51 1.73
CA ASN A 459 6.14 28.00 1.11
C ASN A 459 5.54 26.97 0.15
N VAL A 460 6.38 26.16 -0.49
CA VAL A 460 5.94 25.07 -1.37
C VAL A 460 5.50 23.86 -0.54
N PHE A 461 6.31 23.49 0.45
CA PHE A 461 6.02 22.37 1.33
C PHE A 461 6.58 22.61 2.73
N SER A 462 5.71 22.77 3.72
CA SER A 462 6.12 22.68 5.12
C SER A 462 5.66 21.34 5.72
N PRO A 463 6.58 20.55 6.31
CA PRO A 463 6.22 19.35 7.05
C PRO A 463 5.23 19.61 8.20
N LEU A 464 5.38 20.73 8.93
CA LEU A 464 4.53 21.06 10.07
C LEU A 464 3.13 21.46 9.61
N MET A 465 3.03 22.37 8.63
CA MET A 465 1.76 22.71 7.98
C MET A 465 1.06 21.46 7.41
N PHE A 466 1.82 20.58 6.76
CA PHE A 466 1.31 19.35 6.19
C PHE A 466 0.74 18.41 7.25
N GLY A 467 1.46 18.17 8.35
CA GLY A 467 0.96 17.39 9.49
C GLY A 467 -0.34 17.97 10.07
N ALA A 468 -0.39 19.29 10.21
CA ALA A 468 -1.57 19.99 10.72
C ALA A 468 -2.79 19.87 9.80
N LEU A 469 -2.58 19.98 8.48
CA LEU A 469 -3.62 19.80 7.45
C LEU A 469 -4.15 18.36 7.39
N CYS A 470 -3.28 17.37 7.58
CA CYS A 470 -3.68 15.95 7.56
C CYS A 470 -4.29 15.48 8.89
N GLY A 471 -3.94 16.11 10.01
CA GLY A 471 -4.50 15.81 11.33
C GLY A 471 -3.96 14.55 11.99
N ASP A 472 -2.79 14.06 11.57
CA ASP A 472 -2.15 12.88 12.16
C ASP A 472 -1.41 13.25 13.45
N ALA A 473 -1.98 12.88 14.59
CA ALA A 473 -1.44 13.22 15.92
C ALA A 473 -0.01 12.70 16.12
N THR A 474 0.28 11.46 15.69
CA THR A 474 1.61 10.86 15.86
C THR A 474 2.66 11.55 15.01
N ALA A 475 2.31 11.95 13.78
CA ALA A 475 3.20 12.75 12.95
C ALA A 475 3.44 14.14 13.56
N MET A 476 2.42 14.76 14.14
CA MET A 476 2.54 16.05 14.82
C MET A 476 3.47 15.98 16.03
N GLU A 477 3.39 14.93 16.85
CA GLU A 477 4.33 14.72 17.98
C GLU A 477 5.77 14.64 17.51
N VAL A 478 6.05 13.87 16.44
CA VAL A 478 7.41 13.75 15.88
C VAL A 478 7.91 15.08 15.31
N LEU A 479 7.05 15.82 14.62
CA LEU A 479 7.38 17.13 14.04
C LEU A 479 7.69 18.15 15.13
N LEU A 480 6.86 18.23 16.17
CA LEU A 480 7.01 19.20 17.27
C LEU A 480 8.16 18.86 18.23
N ALA A 481 8.58 17.60 18.29
CA ALA A 481 9.74 17.18 19.07
C ALA A 481 11.08 17.63 18.47
N GLN A 482 11.12 18.11 17.22
CA GLN A 482 12.35 18.57 16.59
C GLN A 482 12.84 19.90 17.19
N SER A 483 14.15 20.03 17.39
CA SER A 483 14.75 21.27 17.90
C SER A 483 14.64 22.40 16.88
N GLY A 484 14.22 23.60 17.31
CA GLY A 484 14.19 24.79 16.46
C GLY A 484 13.00 24.86 15.48
N VAL A 485 11.94 24.10 15.74
CA VAL A 485 10.69 24.21 14.99
C VAL A 485 10.01 25.53 15.31
N ASP A 486 9.77 26.32 14.27
CA ASP A 486 8.88 27.48 14.33
C ASP A 486 7.42 27.00 14.27
N VAL A 487 6.77 26.93 15.43
CA VAL A 487 5.36 26.50 15.56
C VAL A 487 4.38 27.50 14.96
N ASP A 488 4.81 28.74 14.77
CA ASP A 488 4.02 29.88 14.29
C ASP A 488 4.38 30.26 12.85
N GLU A 489 5.05 29.38 12.11
CA GLU A 489 5.33 29.59 10.69
C GLU A 489 4.06 29.93 9.91
N GLN A 490 4.18 30.76 8.87
CA GLN A 490 3.04 31.18 8.05
C GLN A 490 3.34 30.92 6.58
N ASP A 491 2.34 30.42 5.85
CA ASP A 491 2.38 30.32 4.40
C ASP A 491 2.18 31.68 3.72
N LEU A 492 2.12 31.68 2.39
CA LEU A 492 1.93 32.89 1.58
C LEU A 492 0.61 33.63 1.86
N ASP A 493 -0.41 32.97 2.43
CA ASP A 493 -1.67 33.60 2.83
C ASP A 493 -1.65 34.10 4.30
N GLY A 494 -0.54 33.89 5.01
CA GLY A 494 -0.46 34.15 6.44
C GLY A 494 -1.12 33.05 7.29
N CYS A 495 -1.46 31.90 6.71
CA CYS A 495 -2.06 30.79 7.45
C CYS A 495 -0.95 30.07 8.23
N SER A 496 -1.13 29.86 9.54
CA SER A 496 -0.22 29.08 10.37
C SER A 496 -0.68 27.63 10.53
N PRO A 497 0.18 26.69 10.98
CA PRO A 497 -0.20 25.30 11.22
C PRO A 497 -1.44 25.17 12.11
N ILE A 498 -1.56 25.98 13.17
CA ILE A 498 -2.71 25.94 14.07
C ILE A 498 -4.00 26.44 13.39
N MET A 499 -3.90 27.43 12.51
CA MET A 499 -5.02 27.88 11.68
C MET A 499 -5.44 26.79 10.68
N ALA A 500 -4.48 26.10 10.07
CA ALA A 500 -4.73 25.01 9.14
C ALA A 500 -5.45 23.84 9.83
N ALA A 501 -5.00 23.44 11.03
CA ALA A 501 -5.66 22.42 11.84
C ALA A 501 -7.11 22.82 12.21
N ALA A 502 -7.32 24.07 12.62
CA ALA A 502 -8.65 24.60 12.94
C ALA A 502 -9.58 24.58 11.72
N LYS A 503 -9.11 25.10 10.58
CA LYS A 503 -9.85 25.16 9.31
C LYS A 503 -10.24 23.76 8.81
N MET A 504 -9.36 22.77 8.95
CA MET A 504 -9.63 21.39 8.54
C MET A 504 -10.45 20.58 9.56
N GLY A 505 -10.65 21.09 10.78
CA GLY A 505 -11.35 20.36 11.84
C GLY A 505 -10.49 19.25 12.48
N ASN A 506 -9.17 19.41 12.48
CA ASN A 506 -8.20 18.46 13.00
C ASN A 506 -7.86 18.78 14.46
N VAL A 507 -8.74 18.37 15.37
CA VAL A 507 -8.67 18.71 16.81
C VAL A 507 -7.36 18.23 17.47
N GLU A 508 -6.90 17.01 17.18
CA GLU A 508 -5.67 16.49 17.80
C GLU A 508 -4.41 17.24 17.35
N ALA A 509 -4.32 17.59 16.06
CA ALA A 509 -3.21 18.42 15.58
C ALA A 509 -3.25 19.81 16.20
N PHE A 510 -4.44 20.40 16.34
CA PHE A 510 -4.62 21.67 17.03
C PHE A 510 -4.20 21.57 18.50
N ARG A 511 -4.58 20.49 19.21
CA ARG A 511 -4.15 20.22 20.58
C ARG A 511 -2.64 20.16 20.68
N ALA A 512 -1.99 19.35 19.86
CA ALA A 512 -0.53 19.23 19.84
C ALA A 512 0.16 20.59 19.65
N LEU A 513 -0.34 21.42 18.72
CA LEU A 513 0.20 22.75 18.45
C LEU A 513 0.00 23.73 19.62
N VAL A 514 -1.18 23.76 20.23
CA VAL A 514 -1.47 24.60 21.39
C VAL A 514 -0.53 24.27 22.55
N PHE A 515 -0.38 22.98 22.86
CA PHE A 515 0.50 22.53 23.95
C PHE A 515 1.99 22.68 23.63
N ALA A 516 2.36 22.80 22.35
CA ALA A 516 3.70 23.19 21.92
C ALA A 516 3.95 24.72 21.93
N GLY A 517 2.94 25.52 22.31
CA GLY A 517 3.08 26.97 22.47
C GLY A 517 2.70 27.81 21.25
N ALA A 518 1.94 27.26 20.29
CA ALA A 518 1.49 28.01 19.12
C ALA A 518 0.61 29.22 19.50
N ASN A 519 0.85 30.35 18.84
CA ASN A 519 0.16 31.60 19.09
C ASN A 519 -1.25 31.62 18.44
N VAL A 520 -2.26 31.29 19.25
CA VAL A 520 -3.68 31.32 18.85
C VAL A 520 -4.20 32.70 18.42
N LYS A 521 -3.48 33.79 18.77
CA LYS A 521 -3.86 35.18 18.45
C LYS A 521 -3.29 35.65 17.11
N LEU A 522 -2.36 34.91 16.51
CA LEU A 522 -1.84 35.21 15.20
C LEU A 522 -3.00 35.26 14.19
N SER A 523 -2.92 36.18 13.22
CA SER A 523 -3.95 36.36 12.19
C SER A 523 -3.37 36.22 10.78
N ASN A 524 -4.11 35.60 9.88
CA ASN A 524 -3.75 35.52 8.47
C ASN A 524 -4.02 36.86 7.74
N LYS A 525 -3.72 36.93 6.43
CA LYS A 525 -3.96 38.16 5.63
C LYS A 525 -5.43 38.58 5.53
N ARG A 526 -6.37 37.69 5.88
CA ARG A 526 -7.82 37.97 5.95
C ARG A 526 -8.26 38.44 7.33
N GLY A 527 -7.35 38.51 8.30
CA GLY A 527 -7.65 38.83 9.70
C GLY A 527 -8.23 37.66 10.50
N GLU A 528 -8.22 36.44 9.94
CA GLU A 528 -8.75 35.26 10.62
C GLU A 528 -7.70 34.69 11.58
N THR A 529 -8.10 34.39 12.81
CA THR A 529 -7.28 33.71 13.81
C THR A 529 -7.63 32.22 13.87
N ALA A 530 -6.77 31.42 14.53
CA ALA A 530 -7.05 30.00 14.70
C ALA A 530 -8.37 29.74 15.45
N ILE A 531 -8.69 30.58 16.43
CA ILE A 531 -9.96 30.52 17.18
C ILE A 531 -11.14 30.88 16.26
N GLY A 532 -11.02 31.94 15.45
CA GLY A 532 -12.07 32.33 14.51
C GLY A 532 -12.39 31.23 13.50
N LEU A 533 -11.36 30.55 12.98
CA LEU A 533 -11.53 29.40 12.09
C LEU A 533 -12.14 28.19 12.81
N ALA A 534 -11.73 27.92 14.04
CA ALA A 534 -12.30 26.83 14.85
C ALA A 534 -13.80 27.03 15.14
N GLN A 535 -14.24 28.29 15.34
CA GLN A 535 -15.65 28.63 15.53
C GLN A 535 -16.53 28.35 14.30
N GLN A 536 -15.95 28.38 13.10
CA GLN A 536 -16.64 28.04 11.85
C GLN A 536 -16.67 26.53 11.59
N SER A 537 -15.90 25.74 12.35
CA SER A 537 -15.83 24.28 12.20
C SER A 537 -17.05 23.61 12.83
N LYS A 538 -17.49 22.49 12.25
CA LYS A 538 -18.51 21.61 12.85
C LYS A 538 -18.08 21.02 14.19
N LYS A 539 -16.77 20.99 14.48
CA LYS A 539 -16.18 20.46 15.71
C LYS A 539 -15.81 21.56 16.71
N ARG A 540 -16.45 22.72 16.64
CA ARG A 540 -16.21 23.88 17.50
C ARG A 540 -16.08 23.50 18.97
N ASP A 541 -17.00 22.70 19.50
CA ASP A 541 -17.03 22.35 20.93
C ASP A 541 -15.75 21.62 21.38
N LEU A 542 -15.18 20.77 20.50
CA LEU A 542 -13.94 20.06 20.79
C LEU A 542 -12.73 21.01 20.82
N PHE A 543 -12.70 22.03 19.95
CA PHE A 543 -11.65 23.06 20.02
C PHE A 543 -11.78 23.93 21.26
N GLU A 544 -13.01 24.29 21.64
CA GLU A 544 -13.27 25.01 22.89
C GLU A 544 -12.80 24.21 24.11
N LEU A 545 -13.03 22.88 24.11
CA LEU A 545 -12.55 21.99 25.16
C LEU A 545 -11.02 21.93 25.23
N VAL A 546 -10.33 21.77 24.10
CA VAL A 546 -8.85 21.77 24.05
C VAL A 546 -8.29 23.08 24.61
N MET A 547 -8.88 24.22 24.25
CA MET A 547 -8.45 25.52 24.76
C MET A 547 -8.74 25.68 26.27
N LEU A 548 -9.82 25.10 26.77
CA LEU A 548 -10.12 25.06 28.20
C LEU A 548 -9.09 24.21 28.96
N GLU A 549 -8.77 23.00 28.47
CA GLU A 549 -7.73 22.14 29.03
C GLU A 549 -6.39 22.88 29.11
N PHE A 550 -5.98 23.53 28.02
CA PHE A 550 -4.75 24.31 27.98
C PHE A 550 -4.74 25.46 29.00
N ALA A 551 -5.87 26.18 29.13
CA ALA A 551 -6.00 27.28 30.08
C ALA A 551 -5.87 26.81 31.54
N LEU A 552 -6.39 25.63 31.86
CA LEU A 552 -6.30 25.03 33.19
C LEU A 552 -4.88 24.54 33.51
N GLU A 553 -4.14 24.03 32.51
CA GLU A 553 -2.82 23.46 32.75
C GLU A 553 -1.68 24.49 32.70
N LYS A 554 -1.67 25.38 31.69
CA LYS A 554 -0.55 26.31 31.45
C LYS A 554 -0.83 27.75 31.87
N GLY A 555 -2.10 28.09 32.11
CA GLY A 555 -2.54 29.46 32.34
C GLY A 555 -2.57 30.27 31.05
N MET A 556 -3.70 30.92 30.75
CA MET A 556 -3.86 31.69 29.50
C MET A 556 -3.65 33.20 29.72
N PRO A 557 -2.80 33.88 28.92
CA PRO A 557 -2.77 35.33 28.88
C PRO A 557 -4.07 35.85 28.26
N GLY A 558 -4.77 36.74 28.97
CA GLY A 558 -6.14 37.19 28.70
C GLY A 558 -6.56 37.25 27.22
N GLY A 559 -7.76 36.74 26.93
CA GLY A 559 -8.38 36.78 25.60
C GLY A 559 -9.20 35.55 25.22
N PHE A 560 -8.93 34.37 25.81
CA PHE A 560 -9.79 33.19 25.65
C PHE A 560 -10.82 33.13 26.79
N TYR A 561 -12.10 33.01 26.44
CA TYR A 561 -13.21 32.96 27.38
C TYR A 561 -13.30 31.61 28.12
N ALA A 562 -12.23 31.17 28.77
CA ALA A 562 -12.13 29.86 29.43
C ALA A 562 -13.30 29.62 30.41
N LEU A 563 -13.64 30.63 31.21
CA LEU A 563 -14.77 30.54 32.16
C LEU A 563 -16.12 30.37 31.44
N HIS A 564 -16.30 30.98 30.26
CA HIS A 564 -17.50 30.80 29.44
C HIS A 564 -17.57 29.40 28.86
N CYS A 565 -16.46 28.88 28.34
CA CYS A 565 -16.37 27.51 27.83
C CYS A 565 -16.66 26.49 28.94
N ALA A 566 -16.01 26.62 30.11
CA ALA A 566 -16.28 25.76 31.26
C ALA A 566 -17.75 25.81 31.70
N SER A 567 -18.35 27.01 31.66
CA SER A 567 -19.75 27.20 32.04
C SER A 567 -20.73 26.61 31.03
N ARG A 568 -20.44 26.71 29.73
CA ARG A 568 -21.22 26.10 28.65
C ARG A 568 -21.15 24.58 28.66
N HIS A 569 -20.02 24.00 29.05
CA HIS A 569 -19.85 22.54 29.11
C HIS A 569 -20.28 21.93 30.45
N GLY A 570 -20.67 22.76 31.43
CA GLY A 570 -21.10 22.29 32.74
C GLY A 570 -19.95 21.80 33.64
N ASP A 571 -18.70 22.15 33.33
CA ASP A 571 -17.53 21.70 34.09
C ASP A 571 -17.39 22.49 35.40
N THR A 572 -18.08 22.01 36.43
CA THR A 572 -18.07 22.63 37.76
C THR A 572 -16.68 22.71 38.40
N ALA A 573 -15.77 21.79 38.08
CA ALA A 573 -14.42 21.78 38.64
C ALA A 573 -13.57 22.87 37.99
N ALA A 574 -13.60 22.97 36.66
CA ALA A 574 -12.93 24.02 35.91
C ALA A 574 -13.48 25.41 36.27
N VAL A 575 -14.80 25.57 36.36
CA VAL A 575 -15.44 26.83 36.80
C VAL A 575 -14.96 27.21 38.20
N ARG A 576 -14.91 26.26 39.14
CA ARG A 576 -14.42 26.53 40.50
C ARG A 576 -12.98 27.01 40.49
N HIS A 577 -12.13 26.34 39.73
CA HIS A 577 -10.71 26.68 39.63
C HIS A 577 -10.55 28.09 39.03
N LEU A 578 -11.12 28.34 37.85
CA LEU A 578 -11.02 29.62 37.14
C LEU A 578 -11.64 30.80 37.92
N ALA A 579 -12.79 30.60 38.58
CA ALA A 579 -13.39 31.62 39.41
C ALA A 579 -12.53 31.94 40.65
N SER A 580 -11.89 30.92 41.25
CA SER A 580 -11.00 31.11 42.40
C SER A 580 -9.68 31.83 42.05
N THR A 581 -9.25 31.77 40.79
CA THR A 581 -8.04 32.46 40.30
C THR A 581 -8.25 33.96 40.01
N GLY A 582 -9.40 34.53 40.38
CA GLY A 582 -9.68 35.96 40.25
C GLY A 582 -10.21 36.39 38.88
N CYS A 583 -10.68 35.46 38.04
CA CYS A 583 -11.40 35.80 36.81
C CYS A 583 -12.71 36.53 37.14
N ASP A 584 -12.99 37.62 36.43
CA ASP A 584 -14.28 38.29 36.55
C ASP A 584 -15.40 37.37 36.04
N VAL A 585 -16.25 36.90 36.95
CA VAL A 585 -17.39 36.01 36.66
C VAL A 585 -18.51 36.71 35.88
N ASN A 586 -18.45 38.03 35.73
CA ASN A 586 -19.44 38.85 35.04
C ASN A 586 -18.96 39.39 33.68
N ILE A 587 -17.74 39.04 33.25
CA ILE A 587 -17.21 39.51 31.98
C ILE A 587 -18.06 38.94 30.83
N PRO A 588 -18.55 39.77 29.89
CA PRO A 588 -19.27 39.29 28.72
C PRO A 588 -18.33 38.77 27.63
N ASP A 589 -18.77 37.78 26.87
CA ASP A 589 -18.13 37.35 25.63
C ASP A 589 -18.41 38.30 24.45
N GLY A 590 -17.91 37.96 23.25
CA GLY A 590 -18.10 38.77 22.04
C GLY A 590 -19.56 38.92 21.60
N ASP A 591 -20.45 38.02 22.02
CA ASP A 591 -21.89 38.08 21.77
C ASP A 591 -22.66 38.74 22.94
N GLY A 592 -21.94 39.17 23.98
CA GLY A 592 -22.50 39.79 25.18
C GLY A 592 -23.03 38.81 26.21
N TYR A 593 -22.76 37.51 26.08
CA TYR A 593 -23.15 36.50 27.08
C TYR A 593 -22.15 36.45 28.22
N THR A 594 -22.64 36.35 29.45
CA THR A 594 -21.81 36.06 30.63
C THR A 594 -21.67 34.55 30.85
N PRO A 595 -20.70 34.08 31.67
CA PRO A 595 -20.59 32.67 32.03
C PRO A 595 -21.90 32.11 32.62
N LEU A 596 -22.59 32.90 33.46
CA LEU A 596 -23.88 32.53 34.05
C LEU A 596 -24.98 32.36 32.99
N MET A 597 -25.03 33.25 32.00
CA MET A 597 -25.99 33.15 30.91
C MET A 597 -25.79 31.89 30.06
N LEU A 598 -24.54 31.50 29.80
CA LEU A 598 -24.23 30.27 29.06
C LEU A 598 -24.61 29.03 29.87
N ALA A 599 -24.22 28.97 31.15
CA ALA A 599 -24.64 27.86 32.03
C ALA A 599 -26.17 27.77 32.16
N ALA A 600 -26.85 28.90 32.22
CA ALA A 600 -28.31 28.98 32.28
C ALA A 600 -28.97 28.45 31.00
N ARG A 601 -28.43 28.86 29.83
CA ARG A 601 -28.91 28.44 28.51
C ARG A 601 -28.75 26.94 28.28
N GLU A 602 -27.62 26.37 28.70
CA GLU A 602 -27.34 24.92 28.56
C GLU A 602 -27.91 24.09 29.74
N GLY A 603 -28.53 24.73 30.74
CA GLY A 603 -29.22 24.05 31.85
C GLY A 603 -28.31 23.50 32.97
N HIS A 604 -27.09 24.00 33.10
CA HIS A 604 -26.12 23.51 34.09
C HIS A 604 -26.32 24.12 35.49
N VAL A 605 -27.28 23.56 36.26
CA VAL A 605 -27.67 24.02 37.61
C VAL A 605 -26.48 24.23 38.55
N GLY A 606 -25.61 23.22 38.71
CA GLY A 606 -24.48 23.29 39.65
C GLY A 606 -23.45 24.34 39.28
N VAL A 607 -23.30 24.64 37.98
CA VAL A 607 -22.45 25.75 37.52
C VAL A 607 -23.11 27.09 37.83
N CYS A 608 -24.42 27.24 37.62
CA CYS A 608 -25.15 28.46 37.98
C CYS A 608 -25.05 28.76 39.48
N GLU A 609 -25.27 27.77 40.34
CA GLU A 609 -25.11 27.92 41.80
C GLU A 609 -23.69 28.37 42.16
N LEU A 610 -22.68 27.74 41.55
CA LEU A 610 -21.29 28.04 41.79
C LEU A 610 -20.93 29.47 41.34
N LEU A 611 -21.29 29.87 40.13
CA LEU A 611 -21.04 31.22 39.62
C LEU A 611 -21.73 32.29 40.49
N ILE A 612 -22.98 32.06 40.91
CA ILE A 612 -23.70 32.96 41.82
C ILE A 612 -22.97 33.08 43.17
N SER A 613 -22.44 31.97 43.70
CA SER A 613 -21.65 31.98 44.94
C SER A 613 -20.37 32.82 44.81
N TYR A 614 -19.81 32.94 43.61
CA TYR A 614 -18.68 33.81 43.29
C TYR A 614 -19.10 35.24 42.86
N GLY A 615 -20.38 35.61 42.99
CA GLY A 615 -20.85 36.97 42.73
C GLY A 615 -21.32 37.24 41.30
N ALA A 616 -21.71 36.21 40.55
CA ALA A 616 -22.33 36.39 39.24
C ALA A 616 -23.67 37.15 39.34
N ARG A 617 -23.86 38.10 38.43
CA ARG A 617 -25.02 38.98 38.35
C ARG A 617 -26.09 38.42 37.43
N CYS A 618 -27.27 38.17 37.98
CA CYS A 618 -28.43 37.66 37.23
C CYS A 618 -29.16 38.73 36.38
N ASP A 619 -28.90 40.02 36.64
CA ASP A 619 -29.60 41.17 36.05
C ASP A 619 -28.95 41.71 34.76
N LEU A 620 -27.77 41.19 34.40
CA LEU A 620 -27.06 41.57 33.17
C LEU A 620 -27.86 41.18 31.92
N ARG A 621 -27.68 41.95 30.84
CA ARG A 621 -28.41 41.79 29.58
C ARG A 621 -27.44 41.74 28.39
N THR A 622 -27.69 40.82 27.46
CA THR A 622 -27.01 40.83 26.16
C THR A 622 -27.48 42.02 25.32
N PRO A 623 -26.81 42.36 24.19
CA PRO A 623 -27.31 43.34 23.22
C PRO A 623 -28.72 43.01 22.67
N ARG A 624 -29.13 41.73 22.72
CA ARG A 624 -30.48 41.28 22.38
C ARG A 624 -31.50 41.44 23.51
N GLY A 625 -31.08 41.94 24.68
CA GLY A 625 -31.92 42.10 25.86
C GLY A 625 -32.15 40.80 26.65
N GLU A 626 -31.41 39.75 26.36
CA GLU A 626 -31.55 38.44 27.02
C GLU A 626 -30.88 38.46 28.39
N THR A 627 -31.54 37.89 29.41
CA THR A 627 -30.99 37.69 30.76
C THR A 627 -30.72 36.21 31.00
N ALA A 628 -29.95 35.87 32.04
CA ALA A 628 -29.79 34.48 32.45
C ALA A 628 -31.15 33.79 32.70
N LEU A 629 -32.12 34.51 33.26
CA LEU A 629 -33.48 34.01 33.48
C LEU A 629 -34.22 33.74 32.16
N SER A 630 -34.18 34.65 31.19
CA SER A 630 -34.88 34.45 29.92
C SER A 630 -34.26 33.30 29.12
N LEU A 631 -32.95 33.10 29.20
CA LEU A 631 -32.24 31.99 28.56
C LEU A 631 -32.56 30.65 29.23
N ALA A 632 -32.57 30.60 30.57
CA ALA A 632 -33.03 29.42 31.31
C ALA A 632 -34.47 29.05 30.95
N ARG A 633 -35.35 30.07 30.80
CA ARG A 633 -36.74 29.87 30.40
C ARG A 633 -36.89 29.42 28.95
N ALA A 634 -36.09 29.97 28.03
CA ALA A 634 -36.12 29.57 26.62
C ALA A 634 -35.68 28.10 26.44
N ALA A 635 -34.73 27.63 27.25
CA ALA A 635 -34.32 26.22 27.28
C ALA A 635 -35.44 25.26 27.78
N LEU A 636 -36.46 25.76 28.49
CA LEU A 636 -37.60 24.98 29.00
C LEU A 636 -38.55 24.49 27.90
N ALA A 637 -38.53 25.07 26.69
CA ALA A 637 -39.40 24.64 25.60
C ALA A 637 -39.15 23.16 25.19
N THR A 638 -38.03 22.58 25.62
CA THR A 638 -37.59 21.22 25.30
C THR A 638 -37.55 20.24 26.49
N ALA A 639 -37.57 20.70 27.74
CA ALA A 639 -37.58 19.83 28.93
C ALA A 639 -38.29 20.53 30.11
N GLY A 640 -39.37 19.94 30.64
CA GLY A 640 -40.19 20.54 31.70
C GLY A 640 -39.42 20.90 32.98
N PHE A 641 -39.90 21.92 33.71
CA PHE A 641 -39.41 22.46 35.00
C PHE A 641 -37.89 22.32 35.26
N SER A 642 -37.11 23.32 34.86
CA SER A 642 -35.66 23.35 35.11
C SER A 642 -35.32 23.96 36.47
N LYS A 643 -34.62 23.20 37.31
CA LYS A 643 -34.00 23.65 38.56
C LYS A 643 -33.07 24.87 38.36
N THR A 644 -32.60 25.10 37.13
CA THR A 644 -31.75 26.25 36.78
C THR A 644 -32.51 27.56 36.86
N GLU A 645 -33.78 27.58 36.44
CA GLU A 645 -34.65 28.75 36.63
C GLU A 645 -34.82 29.05 38.12
N ASP A 646 -35.04 28.01 38.92
CA ASP A 646 -35.25 28.18 40.36
C ASP A 646 -34.05 28.80 41.06
N VAL A 647 -32.83 28.35 40.73
CA VAL A 647 -31.58 28.92 41.26
C VAL A 647 -31.45 30.41 40.92
N ILE A 648 -31.75 30.79 39.68
CA ILE A 648 -31.65 32.19 39.23
C ILE A 648 -32.74 33.05 39.89
N MET A 649 -33.97 32.55 39.97
CA MET A 649 -35.10 33.22 40.63
C MET A 649 -34.90 33.35 42.13
N ASP A 650 -34.29 32.36 42.79
CA ASP A 650 -33.95 32.41 44.20
C ASP A 650 -32.91 33.51 44.48
N GLU A 651 -31.89 33.66 43.62
CA GLU A 651 -30.91 34.74 43.74
C GLU A 651 -31.51 36.12 43.41
N LEU A 652 -32.30 36.25 42.35
CA LEU A 652 -33.02 37.50 42.05
C LEU A 652 -33.94 37.89 43.20
N GLY A 653 -34.67 36.93 43.76
CA GLY A 653 -35.50 37.13 44.95
C GLY A 653 -34.66 37.58 46.15
N ARG A 654 -33.51 36.94 46.38
CA ARG A 654 -32.56 37.30 47.44
C ARG A 654 -32.13 38.77 47.31
N GLN A 655 -31.80 39.23 46.10
CA GLN A 655 -31.42 40.61 45.84
C GLN A 655 -32.57 41.59 46.13
N VAL A 656 -33.79 41.29 45.65
CA VAL A 656 -34.99 42.12 45.87
C VAL A 656 -35.27 42.33 47.36
N VAL A 657 -35.24 41.26 48.16
CA VAL A 657 -35.56 41.36 49.58
C VAL A 657 -34.47 42.09 50.37
N LEU A 658 -33.20 42.00 49.96
CA LEU A 658 -32.08 42.68 50.63
C LEU A 658 -31.99 44.18 50.31
N GLN A 659 -32.24 44.56 49.06
CA GLN A 659 -32.38 45.96 48.65
C GLN A 659 -33.59 46.60 49.34
N GLY A 660 -34.69 45.84 49.42
CA GLY A 660 -35.94 46.26 50.03
C GLY A 660 -36.78 47.14 49.11
N ALA A 661 -38.09 47.15 49.36
CA ALA A 661 -39.03 47.96 48.58
C ALA A 661 -40.18 48.50 49.45
N HIS A 662 -40.94 49.42 48.87
CA HIS A 662 -42.19 49.89 49.49
C HIS A 662 -43.31 48.90 49.17
N VAL A 663 -43.91 48.33 50.20
CA VAL A 663 -45.05 47.40 50.12
C VAL A 663 -46.22 47.90 50.97
N ARG A 664 -47.43 47.46 50.65
CA ARG A 664 -48.60 47.71 51.49
C ARG A 664 -48.77 46.58 52.49
N LYS A 665 -48.71 46.89 53.78
CA LYS A 665 -48.94 45.93 54.86
C LYS A 665 -50.41 45.92 55.25
N HIS A 666 -51.03 44.75 55.30
CA HIS A 666 -52.37 44.59 55.85
C HIS A 666 -52.32 44.42 57.37
N THR A 667 -53.38 44.89 58.04
CA THR A 667 -53.51 44.81 59.50
C THR A 667 -54.64 43.88 59.90
N LYS A 668 -54.51 43.24 61.06
CA LYS A 668 -55.53 42.36 61.66
C LYS A 668 -56.04 41.28 60.68
N GLY A 669 -55.13 40.57 60.00
CA GLY A 669 -55.48 39.49 59.07
C GLY A 669 -56.42 39.91 57.93
N GLY A 670 -56.27 41.14 57.42
CA GLY A 670 -57.08 41.69 56.31
C GLY A 670 -58.28 42.54 56.72
N ARG A 671 -58.61 42.66 58.01
CA ARG A 671 -59.77 43.47 58.44
C ARG A 671 -59.53 44.98 58.29
N GLY A 672 -58.32 45.45 58.55
CA GLY A 672 -57.96 46.87 58.51
C GLY A 672 -57.52 47.36 57.12
N ARG A 673 -57.38 48.69 56.97
CA ARG A 673 -56.88 49.29 55.72
C ARG A 673 -55.39 48.97 55.52
N PRO A 674 -54.95 48.62 54.29
CA PRO A 674 -53.53 48.47 53.97
C PRO A 674 -52.83 49.82 54.09
N HIS A 675 -51.58 49.82 54.53
CA HIS A 675 -50.78 51.05 54.62
C HIS A 675 -49.33 50.79 54.23
N GLY A 676 -48.66 51.81 53.68
CA GLY A 676 -47.30 51.70 53.16
C GLY A 676 -46.25 51.41 54.23
N LYS A 677 -45.30 50.53 53.89
CA LYS A 677 -44.11 50.22 54.67
C LYS A 677 -42.92 49.96 53.75
N SER A 678 -41.74 50.43 54.13
CA SER A 678 -40.48 49.93 53.59
C SER A 678 -40.20 48.56 54.22
N LEU A 679 -40.12 47.53 53.39
CA LEU A 679 -39.84 46.15 53.78
C LEU A 679 -38.45 45.78 53.27
N ARG A 680 -37.61 45.17 54.11
CA ARG A 680 -36.29 44.66 53.73
C ARG A 680 -35.86 43.51 54.63
N MET A 681 -35.07 42.60 54.09
CA MET A 681 -34.36 41.56 54.82
C MET A 681 -32.98 42.06 55.28
N ILE A 682 -32.53 41.58 56.43
CA ILE A 682 -31.17 41.80 56.93
C ILE A 682 -30.42 40.47 56.78
N ALA A 683 -29.51 40.41 55.80
CA ALA A 683 -28.82 39.18 55.38
C ALA A 683 -28.23 38.38 56.56
N ALA A 684 -27.36 39.01 57.35
CA ALA A 684 -26.64 38.35 58.44
C ALA A 684 -27.54 37.85 59.59
N ALA A 685 -28.76 38.40 59.72
CA ALA A 685 -29.69 38.04 60.78
C ALA A 685 -30.84 37.13 60.31
N GLY A 686 -31.04 36.96 59.00
CA GLY A 686 -32.21 36.24 58.46
C GLY A 686 -33.56 36.88 58.85
N VAL A 687 -33.55 38.18 59.17
CA VAL A 687 -34.68 38.88 59.78
C VAL A 687 -35.35 39.79 58.76
N LEU A 688 -36.68 39.75 58.70
CA LEU A 688 -37.51 40.67 57.93
C LEU A 688 -37.83 41.90 58.79
N ARG A 689 -37.54 43.09 58.26
CA ARG A 689 -37.80 44.38 58.90
C ARG A 689 -38.81 45.16 58.07
N TRP A 690 -39.84 45.71 58.74
CA TRP A 690 -40.71 46.72 58.12
C TRP A 690 -40.74 48.04 58.93
N GLY A 691 -40.33 49.12 58.28
CA GLY A 691 -40.16 50.46 58.86
C GLY A 691 -38.83 50.67 59.60
N GLY A 692 -38.64 51.87 60.18
CA GLY A 692 -37.34 52.32 60.70
C GLY A 692 -36.93 51.83 62.09
N SER A 693 -37.76 51.05 62.80
CA SER A 693 -37.46 50.60 64.17
C SER A 693 -37.01 49.14 64.21
N SER A 694 -35.92 48.86 64.93
CA SER A 694 -35.41 47.50 65.21
C SER A 694 -36.42 46.64 65.97
N ARG A 695 -37.39 47.23 66.68
CA ARG A 695 -38.47 46.51 67.39
C ARG A 695 -39.46 45.78 66.46
N ARG A 696 -39.33 45.95 65.15
CA ARG A 696 -40.17 45.30 64.11
C ARG A 696 -39.39 44.30 63.26
N ASN A 697 -38.21 43.91 63.73
CA ASN A 697 -37.45 42.80 63.22
C ASN A 697 -38.17 41.50 63.56
N VAL A 698 -38.51 40.71 62.55
CA VAL A 698 -39.16 39.42 62.78
C VAL A 698 -38.48 38.32 61.99
N ILE A 699 -38.32 37.18 62.65
CA ILE A 699 -37.82 35.94 62.04
C ILE A 699 -38.99 35.31 61.27
N CYS A 700 -38.78 35.08 59.98
CA CYS A 700 -39.75 34.42 59.12
C CYS A 700 -39.63 32.90 59.31
N ARG A 701 -40.77 32.23 59.53
CA ARG A 701 -40.86 30.76 59.53
C ARG A 701 -41.24 30.27 58.14
N GLU A 702 -42.29 30.85 57.57
CA GLU A 702 -42.81 30.50 56.25
C GLU A 702 -43.15 31.78 55.48
N ALA A 703 -43.06 31.71 54.16
CA ALA A 703 -43.56 32.73 53.24
C ALA A 703 -44.25 32.04 52.07
N GLU A 704 -45.39 32.54 51.63
CA GLU A 704 -46.17 31.98 50.52
C GLU A 704 -46.83 33.09 49.69
N VAL A 705 -46.99 32.85 48.40
CA VAL A 705 -47.72 33.75 47.51
C VAL A 705 -49.21 33.66 47.85
N GLY A 706 -49.91 34.80 47.80
CA GLY A 706 -51.32 34.91 48.16
C GLY A 706 -51.60 35.08 49.66
N GLY A 707 -52.88 35.22 49.98
CA GLY A 707 -53.37 35.30 51.36
C GLY A 707 -53.73 33.93 51.94
N SER A 708 -53.83 33.82 53.27
CA SER A 708 -54.46 32.64 53.87
C SER A 708 -55.96 32.59 53.58
N SER A 709 -56.55 31.41 53.76
CA SER A 709 -58.01 31.22 53.67
C SER A 709 -58.79 32.16 54.62
N ALA A 710 -58.22 32.51 55.78
CA ALA A 710 -58.79 33.49 56.70
C ALA A 710 -58.72 34.93 56.14
N PHE A 711 -57.58 35.30 55.54
CA PHE A 711 -57.41 36.59 54.88
C PHE A 711 -58.36 36.76 53.70
N GLN A 712 -58.46 35.75 52.84
CA GLN A 712 -59.34 35.75 51.68
C GLN A 712 -60.80 35.98 52.09
N ARG A 713 -61.30 35.23 53.10
CA ARG A 713 -62.66 35.44 53.64
C ARG A 713 -62.92 36.87 54.14
N HIS A 714 -61.93 37.50 54.78
CA HIS A 714 -62.06 38.88 55.27
C HIS A 714 -62.03 39.94 54.15
N ARG A 715 -61.38 39.64 53.02
CA ARG A 715 -61.17 40.57 51.90
C ARG A 715 -62.11 40.32 50.71
N GLN A 716 -62.81 39.18 50.67
CA GLN A 716 -63.64 38.78 49.54
C GLN A 716 -64.72 39.83 49.18
N ARG A 717 -65.36 40.42 50.20
CA ARG A 717 -66.34 41.51 50.02
C ARG A 717 -65.73 42.84 49.57
N LYS A 718 -64.41 43.00 49.64
CA LYS A 718 -63.67 44.21 49.28
C LYS A 718 -63.00 44.10 47.89
N GLY A 719 -63.12 42.95 47.22
CA GLY A 719 -62.65 42.73 45.84
C GLY A 719 -61.15 42.48 45.69
N ASP A 720 -60.38 42.53 46.78
CA ASP A 720 -58.91 42.53 46.76
C ASP A 720 -58.28 41.34 47.50
N ALA A 721 -59.04 40.24 47.62
CA ALA A 721 -58.62 39.03 48.32
C ALA A 721 -57.51 38.24 47.59
N CYS A 722 -57.46 38.36 46.26
CA CYS A 722 -56.53 37.65 45.38
C CYS A 722 -55.80 38.64 44.46
N GLU A 723 -55.55 39.87 44.93
CA GLU A 723 -54.81 40.84 44.12
C GLU A 723 -53.41 40.29 43.76
N PRO A 724 -53.01 40.39 42.48
CA PRO A 724 -51.68 39.97 42.04
C PRO A 724 -50.63 40.83 42.76
N GLY A 725 -49.63 40.19 43.36
CA GLY A 725 -48.64 40.85 44.22
C GLY A 725 -48.88 40.67 45.73
N LEU A 726 -49.96 39.99 46.14
CA LEU A 726 -50.19 39.61 47.53
C LEU A 726 -49.28 38.43 47.93
N PHE A 727 -48.63 38.53 49.08
CA PHE A 727 -47.92 37.42 49.72
C PHE A 727 -48.07 37.45 51.24
N ARG A 728 -48.00 36.27 51.87
CA ARG A 728 -48.05 36.10 53.31
C ARG A 728 -46.71 35.69 53.88
N VAL A 729 -46.45 36.12 55.10
CA VAL A 729 -45.30 35.71 55.91
C VAL A 729 -45.82 35.25 57.27
N VAL A 730 -45.46 34.03 57.65
CA VAL A 730 -45.66 33.49 58.99
C VAL A 730 -44.37 33.70 59.77
N THR A 731 -44.50 34.35 60.90
CA THR A 731 -43.38 34.65 61.81
C THR A 731 -43.05 33.44 62.69
N ALA A 732 -41.85 33.38 63.26
CA ALA A 732 -41.45 32.32 64.20
C ALA A 732 -42.41 32.18 65.41
N THR A 733 -43.07 33.27 65.80
CA THR A 733 -44.09 33.27 66.88
C THR A 733 -45.48 32.83 66.39
N GLY A 734 -45.61 32.27 65.19
CA GLY A 734 -46.88 31.83 64.60
C GLY A 734 -47.80 32.95 64.12
N ARG A 735 -47.37 34.22 64.16
CA ARG A 735 -48.19 35.35 63.68
C ARG A 735 -48.11 35.44 62.16
N GLU A 736 -49.26 35.57 61.52
CA GLU A 736 -49.39 35.74 60.08
C GLU A 736 -49.48 37.23 59.70
N VAL A 737 -48.73 37.64 58.67
CA VAL A 737 -48.70 39.01 58.16
C VAL A 737 -48.79 39.00 56.64
N HIS A 738 -49.69 39.80 56.08
CA HIS A 738 -49.89 39.93 54.63
C HIS A 738 -49.32 41.23 54.10
N PHE A 739 -48.62 41.13 52.98
CA PHE A 739 -48.03 42.25 52.26
C PHE A 739 -48.48 42.21 50.79
N MET A 740 -48.55 43.38 50.19
CA MET A 740 -48.87 43.57 48.78
C MET A 740 -47.77 44.40 48.14
N CYS A 741 -47.04 43.82 47.20
CA CYS A 741 -46.01 44.48 46.41
C CYS A 741 -46.56 44.97 45.06
N GLN A 742 -45.89 45.96 44.48
CA GLN A 742 -46.12 46.38 43.10
C GLN A 742 -45.37 45.43 42.15
N GLY A 743 -45.93 45.14 40.98
CA GLY A 743 -45.33 44.24 39.98
C GLY A 743 -46.01 42.87 39.83
N GLY A 744 -47.18 42.66 40.44
CA GLY A 744 -48.01 41.48 40.20
C GLY A 744 -47.47 40.19 40.83
N GLU A 745 -47.93 39.04 40.31
CA GLU A 745 -47.65 37.71 40.88
C GLU A 745 -46.15 37.35 40.84
N GLU A 746 -45.44 37.65 39.75
CA GLU A 746 -43.99 37.43 39.64
C GLU A 746 -43.20 38.19 40.73
N ALA A 747 -43.60 39.43 41.05
CA ALA A 747 -42.98 40.19 42.11
C ALA A 747 -43.24 39.58 43.50
N ALA A 748 -44.45 39.10 43.75
CA ALA A 748 -44.77 38.39 44.99
C ALA A 748 -43.99 37.07 45.11
N GLU A 749 -43.81 36.36 44.01
CA GLU A 749 -43.01 35.14 43.95
C GLU A 749 -41.54 35.41 44.29
N LEU A 750 -40.94 36.45 43.70
CA LEU A 750 -39.56 36.87 44.04
C LEU A 750 -39.42 37.26 45.52
N TRP A 751 -40.40 37.96 46.09
CA TRP A 751 -40.41 38.26 47.53
C TRP A 751 -40.43 37.00 48.39
N VAL A 752 -41.29 36.03 48.05
CA VAL A 752 -41.41 34.77 48.79
C VAL A 752 -40.15 33.92 48.66
N ARG A 753 -39.63 33.75 47.44
CA ARG A 753 -38.38 33.03 47.15
C ARG A 753 -37.21 33.67 47.89
N GLY A 754 -37.06 35.00 47.81
CA GLY A 754 -36.01 35.74 48.50
C GLY A 754 -36.07 35.62 50.02
N ILE A 755 -37.27 35.74 50.62
CA ILE A 755 -37.44 35.54 52.07
C ILE A 755 -37.02 34.13 52.46
N ARG A 756 -37.46 33.11 51.71
CA ARG A 756 -37.09 31.70 51.96
C ARG A 756 -35.58 31.48 51.83
N ALA A 757 -34.95 32.02 50.77
CA ALA A 757 -33.53 31.89 50.50
C ALA A 757 -32.67 32.50 51.62
N VAL A 758 -32.94 33.76 52.00
CA VAL A 758 -32.18 34.44 53.07
C VAL A 758 -32.41 33.78 54.45
N THR A 759 -33.65 33.35 54.74
CA THR A 759 -33.97 32.66 56.00
C THR A 759 -33.26 31.30 56.07
N ARG A 760 -33.27 30.53 54.97
CA ARG A 760 -32.58 29.24 54.87
C ARG A 760 -31.06 29.41 55.02
N ALA A 761 -30.46 30.43 54.42
CA ALA A 761 -29.04 30.71 54.57
C ALA A 761 -28.65 31.10 56.01
N ALA A 762 -29.48 31.88 56.70
CA ALA A 762 -29.19 32.34 58.06
C ALA A 762 -29.39 31.28 59.16
N PHE A 763 -30.32 30.33 58.95
CA PHE A 763 -30.73 29.37 60.00
C PHE A 763 -30.61 27.90 59.61
N GLY A 764 -30.43 27.57 58.32
CA GLY A 764 -30.40 26.20 57.82
C GLY A 764 -29.14 25.40 58.15
N GLN A 765 -28.05 26.05 58.55
CA GLN A 765 -26.83 25.35 59.04
C GLN A 765 -26.89 24.98 60.53
N ARG A 766 -27.84 25.50 61.32
CA ARG A 766 -27.96 25.20 62.76
C ARG A 766 -28.65 23.87 63.09
N GLY A 767 -28.91 23.02 62.10
CA GLY A 767 -29.65 21.75 62.25
C GLY A 767 -28.86 20.48 61.94
N LYS A 768 -27.53 20.55 61.78
CA LYS A 768 -26.63 19.39 61.59
C LYS A 768 -25.35 19.51 62.44
N GLU A 769 -25.51 19.87 63.71
CA GLU A 769 -24.53 19.54 64.75
C GLU A 769 -25.12 18.46 65.66
#